data_AF-A0A7S4CSE2-F1
#
_entry.id   AF-A0A7S4CSE2-F1
#
_cell.length_a   1.000
_cell.length_b   1.000
_cell.length_c   1.000
_cell.angle_alpha   90.00
_cell.angle_beta   90.00
_cell.angle_gamma   90.00
#
_symmetry.space_group_name_H-M   'P 1'
#
loop_
_entity.id
_entity.type
_entity.pdbx_description
1 polymer ?
#
loop_
_entity_poly.entity_id
_entity_poly.type
_entity_poly.pdbx_seq_one_letter_code
_entity_poly.pdbx_strand_id
1 'polypeptide(L)'
;MVHYPGAEMVFGSYHPMGALYHEAVSITKARQAIKSLTDSLAKCKVDVLSVGDILRIGTGLDDRQKLEEFAMSSITYDTTATALTAAEANLMSTEYKRKAVEQLDTFDLIDAIITRPSLTLEKSTRNTPLTSTAYNFSPLTNLVFTRDQQVVTAKGVVLSQLYSKQRAPEVHLIQFCLEKLGIPILGQIPPPGKLEGGDFLPAGKDLCFIGLGIRTNSRAIAHMLHNQWFGTERVAVVKDLLDRKQLRMHLDCVFNIAGDDVCVLMDSIIGDKSSAYRLVDEYTLVEGEYRKTQENVEFGAYLNSVGYHIIPVTDRMHNNYGVNFINCGNSRLITTDAETADHISKSPCFNGSIDNIDFQEITKLYGALHCSTQVFREGRNRTMPKPPRASDPLMLATQLSSSPAATLPPVRQTTNWCLVVAPTYFAQNPETFQDNAFMQTKAAQTMTSLEIVEQACTAFAALYSALKSNGVNVKLFHHEAYHDTPDAVFPNNWFSTHSDSSSLVLYPMKYPSRQRERRGSMMHFLKGQYSNVVDMTSHEDDEDAAVTKALEGTGAMVLDRVNKVAFCALSQRADSSVLEEWCNRLGYKPVTFETKEAIYHTNVMMSIGTSMAVVCADSIVDGDRARVLGELKKCGKMIIKASEEQMAAFLCNCIELRNNDDQKLLFMSEEANNSLTENQMYHILQHVDKIVPVEFSIIEKVAGGGVRCAIGELF
;
A
#
# COMPACT_ATOMS: atom_id res chain seq x y z
N MET A 1 9.85 23.66 13.40
CA MET A 1 11.20 23.13 13.14
C MET A 1 11.41 23.05 11.63
N VAL A 2 12.59 23.44 11.17
CA VAL A 2 13.04 23.41 9.76
C VAL A 2 14.50 22.96 9.69
N HIS A 3 15.06 22.73 8.50
CA HIS A 3 16.49 22.51 8.32
C HIS A 3 17.06 23.43 7.24
N TYR A 4 18.20 24.07 7.53
CA TYR A 4 18.95 24.85 6.55
C TYR A 4 19.98 23.93 5.90
N PRO A 5 19.87 23.64 4.59
CA PRO A 5 20.72 22.64 3.95
C PRO A 5 22.19 23.05 3.96
N GLY A 6 23.06 22.10 4.26
CA GLY A 6 24.51 22.17 4.21
C GLY A 6 25.10 21.37 3.05
N ALA A 7 26.38 21.02 3.17
CA ALA A 7 27.09 20.25 2.16
C ALA A 7 26.46 18.86 1.90
N GLU A 8 25.74 18.32 2.89
CA GLU A 8 25.01 17.04 2.78
C GLU A 8 24.06 17.02 1.59
N MET A 9 23.39 18.13 1.30
CA MET A 9 22.46 18.22 0.19
C MET A 9 23.17 18.14 -1.17
N VAL A 10 24.38 18.71 -1.27
CA VAL A 10 25.16 18.76 -2.51
C VAL A 10 25.59 17.35 -2.94
N PHE A 11 25.94 16.48 -1.99
CA PHE A 11 26.29 15.09 -2.32
C PHE A 11 25.13 14.36 -3.01
N GLY A 12 23.88 14.66 -2.63
CA GLY A 12 22.70 14.12 -3.30
C GLY A 12 22.56 14.58 -4.76
N SER A 13 23.00 15.81 -5.06
CA SER A 13 22.98 16.36 -6.42
C SER A 13 23.96 15.69 -7.38
N TYR A 14 24.99 14.98 -6.89
CA TYR A 14 25.95 14.27 -7.76
C TYR A 14 25.33 13.03 -8.42
N HIS A 15 24.31 12.44 -7.80
CA HIS A 15 23.51 11.38 -8.40
C HIS A 15 22.06 11.47 -7.91
N PRO A 16 21.24 12.39 -8.47
CA PRO A 16 19.92 12.75 -7.94
C PRO A 16 19.01 11.56 -7.65
N MET A 17 18.82 10.65 -8.61
CA MET A 17 17.97 9.46 -8.44
C MET A 17 18.44 8.53 -7.32
N GLY A 18 19.75 8.49 -7.07
CA GLY A 18 20.36 7.68 -6.02
C GLY A 18 20.25 8.31 -4.62
N ALA A 19 19.87 9.59 -4.56
CA ALA A 19 19.64 10.34 -3.33
C ALA A 19 18.16 10.71 -3.12
N LEU A 20 17.26 10.07 -3.87
CA LEU A 20 15.81 10.33 -3.85
C LEU A 20 15.46 11.76 -4.28
N TYR A 21 16.22 12.34 -5.22
CA TYR A 21 15.93 13.64 -5.83
C TYR A 21 15.42 13.44 -7.26
N HIS A 22 14.55 14.34 -7.71
CA HIS A 22 14.16 14.42 -9.12
C HIS A 22 15.30 15.00 -9.97
N GLU A 23 15.94 16.06 -9.47
CA GLU A 23 16.98 16.81 -10.16
C GLU A 23 18.12 17.23 -9.21
N ALA A 24 19.24 17.63 -9.80
CA ALA A 24 20.33 18.25 -9.06
C ALA A 24 19.91 19.63 -8.52
N VAL A 25 20.39 19.97 -7.31
CA VAL A 25 20.07 21.22 -6.63
C VAL A 25 21.29 22.06 -6.29
N SER A 26 21.07 23.38 -6.27
CA SER A 26 21.99 24.42 -5.80
C SER A 26 21.74 24.71 -4.33
N ILE A 27 22.72 24.43 -3.48
CA ILE A 27 22.65 24.70 -2.04
C ILE A 27 22.35 26.18 -1.72
N THR A 28 22.90 27.12 -2.49
CA THR A 28 22.67 28.56 -2.27
C THR A 28 21.21 28.92 -2.50
N LYS A 29 20.61 28.44 -3.59
CA LYS A 29 19.19 28.66 -3.89
C LYS A 29 18.28 27.91 -2.91
N ALA A 30 18.65 26.70 -2.52
CA ALA A 30 17.92 25.92 -1.51
C ALA A 30 17.89 26.63 -0.14
N ARG A 31 19.03 27.17 0.32
CA ARG A 31 19.09 28.01 1.53
C ARG A 31 18.23 29.26 1.42
N GLN A 32 18.23 29.91 0.25
CA GLN A 32 17.39 31.07 0.00
C GLN A 32 15.89 30.71 0.07
N ALA A 33 15.49 29.55 -0.47
CA ALA A 33 14.12 29.06 -0.41
C ALA A 33 13.68 28.81 1.05
N ILE A 34 14.50 28.10 1.86
CA ILE A 34 14.23 27.92 3.30
C ILE A 34 14.16 29.27 4.02
N LYS A 35 15.06 30.20 3.71
CA LYS A 35 15.02 31.54 4.28
C LYS A 35 13.69 32.26 3.97
N SER A 36 13.26 32.27 2.71
CA SER A 36 11.97 32.86 2.29
C SER A 36 10.77 32.25 3.04
N LEU A 37 10.81 30.93 3.28
CA LEU A 37 9.83 30.23 4.10
C LEU A 37 9.87 30.73 5.56
N THR A 38 11.05 30.76 6.19
CA THR A 38 11.17 31.23 7.58
C THR A 38 10.76 32.68 7.77
N ASP A 39 11.07 33.56 6.81
CA ASP A 39 10.65 34.97 6.83
C ASP A 39 9.11 35.09 6.73
N SER A 40 8.46 34.19 5.98
CA SER A 40 7.00 34.15 5.86
C SER A 40 6.33 33.56 7.11
N LEU A 41 6.92 32.54 7.73
CA LEU A 41 6.48 32.00 9.03
C LEU A 41 6.61 33.05 10.15
N ALA A 42 7.67 33.86 10.14
CA ALA A 42 7.84 34.95 11.09
C ALA A 42 6.73 36.00 10.98
N LYS A 43 6.24 36.32 9.76
CA LYS A 43 5.06 37.19 9.56
C LYS A 43 3.79 36.60 10.18
N CYS A 44 3.73 35.28 10.29
CA CYS A 44 2.64 34.56 10.94
C CYS A 44 2.79 34.47 12.47
N LYS A 45 3.85 35.07 13.06
CA LYS A 45 4.20 34.99 14.48
C LYS A 45 4.45 33.55 14.94
N VAL A 46 5.04 32.75 14.07
CA VAL A 46 5.49 31.39 14.37
C VAL A 46 6.96 31.44 14.73
N ASP A 47 7.31 30.88 15.89
CA ASP A 47 8.71 30.71 16.28
C ASP A 47 9.33 29.57 15.45
N VAL A 48 10.44 29.88 14.78
CA VAL A 48 11.13 28.93 13.91
C VAL A 48 12.46 28.55 14.55
N LEU A 49 12.63 27.25 14.77
CA LEU A 49 13.91 26.65 15.17
C LEU A 49 14.42 25.79 14.01
N SER A 50 15.68 25.97 13.62
CA SER A 50 16.33 25.03 12.71
C SER A 50 16.94 23.85 13.46
N VAL A 51 17.13 22.71 12.79
CA VAL A 51 17.87 21.56 13.33
C VAL A 51 19.25 22.00 13.85
N GLY A 52 19.97 22.82 13.07
CA GLY A 52 21.26 23.38 13.49
C GLY A 52 21.16 24.30 14.71
N ASP A 53 20.09 25.08 14.87
CA ASP A 53 19.86 25.85 16.09
C ASP A 53 19.68 24.93 17.30
N ILE A 54 18.84 23.91 17.17
CA ILE A 54 18.53 22.97 18.25
C ILE A 54 19.78 22.22 18.71
N LEU A 55 20.62 21.76 17.78
CA LEU A 55 21.89 21.09 18.12
C LEU A 55 22.84 22.01 18.89
N ARG A 56 22.72 23.33 18.72
CA ARG A 56 23.50 24.36 19.44
C ARG A 56 22.86 24.82 20.75
N ILE A 57 21.61 24.46 21.05
CA ILE A 57 20.98 24.76 22.34
C ILE A 57 21.70 23.97 23.45
N GLY A 58 21.94 24.64 24.58
CA GLY A 58 22.57 24.04 25.76
C GLY A 58 23.99 23.59 25.44
N THR A 59 24.98 24.47 25.54
CA THR A 59 26.41 24.11 25.40
C THR A 59 27.15 24.12 26.73
N GLY A 60 26.43 23.90 27.84
CA GLY A 60 27.05 23.50 29.10
C GLY A 60 27.79 22.16 28.93
N LEU A 61 28.66 21.84 29.88
CA LEU A 61 29.54 20.66 29.80
C LEU A 61 28.79 19.36 29.43
N ASP A 62 27.67 19.09 30.10
CA ASP A 62 26.91 17.84 29.88
C ASP A 62 26.27 17.75 28.49
N ASP A 63 25.70 18.83 27.99
CA ASP A 63 25.04 18.85 26.67
C ASP A 63 26.05 18.91 25.52
N ARG A 64 27.23 19.49 25.77
CA ARG A 64 28.36 19.42 24.86
C ARG A 64 28.88 17.99 24.75
N GLN A 65 29.06 17.29 25.88
CA GLN A 65 29.49 15.89 25.89
C GLN A 65 28.54 14.99 25.09
N LYS A 66 27.21 15.16 25.25
CA LYS A 66 26.22 14.40 24.46
C LYS A 66 26.37 14.64 22.95
N LEU A 67 26.66 15.88 22.53
CA LEU A 67 26.88 16.20 21.13
C LEU A 67 28.16 15.56 20.59
N GLU A 68 29.24 15.58 21.38
CA GLU A 68 30.51 14.90 21.05
C GLU A 68 30.32 13.39 20.94
N GLU A 69 29.55 12.77 21.85
CA GLU A 69 29.21 11.35 21.79
C GLU A 69 28.39 11.01 20.54
N PHE A 70 27.47 11.88 20.14
CA PHE A 70 26.71 11.68 18.90
C PHE A 70 27.59 11.82 17.65
N ALA A 71 28.46 12.83 17.60
CA ALA A 71 29.46 12.97 16.52
C ALA A 71 30.40 11.76 16.48
N MET A 72 30.86 11.28 17.63
CA MET A 72 31.65 10.06 17.76
C MET A 72 30.93 8.85 17.17
N SER A 73 29.63 8.69 17.37
CA SER A 73 28.86 7.59 16.77
C SER A 73 28.63 7.74 15.25
N SER A 74 28.81 8.94 14.71
CA SER A 74 28.60 9.26 13.30
C SER A 74 29.87 9.15 12.45
N ILE A 75 31.05 9.17 13.09
CA ILE A 75 32.36 9.01 12.43
C ILE A 75 32.83 7.55 12.55
N THR A 76 33.14 6.93 11.42
CA THR A 76 33.66 5.55 11.38
C THR A 76 35.13 5.53 10.93
N TYR A 77 35.94 4.71 11.59
CA TYR A 77 37.30 4.38 11.15
C TYR A 77 37.32 2.92 10.69
N ASP A 78 37.53 2.72 9.39
CA ASP A 78 37.77 1.43 8.77
C ASP A 78 39.29 1.21 8.62
N THR A 79 39.74 -0.03 8.68
CA THR A 79 41.16 -0.35 8.53
C THR A 79 41.39 -1.55 7.63
N THR A 80 42.35 -1.40 6.73
CA THR A 80 42.97 -2.51 6.00
C THR A 80 44.39 -2.77 6.50
N ALA A 81 44.87 -1.99 7.48
CA ALA A 81 46.21 -2.11 8.02
C ALA A 81 46.40 -3.39 8.85
N THR A 82 47.43 -4.16 8.50
CA THR A 82 47.88 -5.35 9.24
C THR A 82 49.20 -5.10 9.95
N ALA A 83 49.47 -5.82 11.04
CA ALA A 83 50.75 -5.76 11.79
C ALA A 83 51.11 -4.36 12.32
N LEU A 84 50.14 -3.71 12.96
CA LEU A 84 50.33 -2.45 13.68
C LEU A 84 51.08 -2.67 15.00
N THR A 85 51.97 -1.76 15.35
CA THR A 85 52.52 -1.64 16.71
C THR A 85 51.45 -1.16 17.67
N ALA A 86 51.66 -1.31 18.99
CA ALA A 86 50.69 -0.85 19.98
C ALA A 86 50.40 0.66 19.88
N ALA A 87 51.41 1.48 19.56
CA ALA A 87 51.23 2.92 19.38
C ALA A 87 50.40 3.24 18.12
N GLU A 88 50.63 2.52 17.02
CA GLU A 88 49.86 2.68 15.79
C GLU A 88 48.40 2.20 15.95
N ALA A 89 48.19 1.07 16.65
CA ALA A 89 46.86 0.56 16.97
C ALA A 89 46.07 1.54 17.84
N ASN A 90 46.74 2.26 18.76
CA ASN A 90 46.09 3.29 19.57
C ASN A 90 45.51 4.43 18.73
N LEU A 91 46.14 4.81 17.61
CA LEU A 91 45.64 5.87 16.71
C LEU A 91 44.32 5.50 16.01
N MET A 92 43.92 4.22 16.06
CA MET A 92 42.64 3.72 15.54
C MET A 92 41.65 3.39 16.66
N SER A 93 42.04 3.61 17.92
CA SER A 93 41.19 3.31 19.06
C SER A 93 40.04 4.31 19.20
N THR A 94 38.98 3.89 19.87
CA THR A 94 37.89 4.79 20.28
C THR A 94 38.39 5.96 21.13
N GLU A 95 39.43 5.74 21.94
CA GLU A 95 40.02 6.77 22.81
C GLU A 95 40.74 7.85 22.01
N TYR A 96 41.49 7.48 20.97
CA TYR A 96 42.12 8.46 20.09
C TYR A 96 41.06 9.26 19.32
N LYS A 97 40.05 8.58 18.76
CA LYS A 97 38.93 9.25 18.08
C LYS A 97 38.24 10.25 19.01
N ARG A 98 38.01 9.88 20.27
CA ARG A 98 37.42 10.76 21.29
C ARG A 98 38.23 12.01 21.48
N LYS A 99 39.54 11.89 21.71
CA LYS A 99 40.45 13.04 21.85
C LYS A 99 40.45 13.95 20.63
N ALA A 100 40.35 13.39 19.43
CA ALA A 100 40.26 14.19 18.21
C ALA A 100 38.92 14.96 18.15
N VAL A 101 37.80 14.29 18.45
CA VAL A 101 36.45 14.89 18.42
C VAL A 101 36.27 15.98 19.48
N GLU A 102 36.83 15.81 20.68
CA GLU A 102 36.79 16.82 21.76
C GLU A 102 37.45 18.16 21.38
N GLN A 103 38.36 18.16 20.39
CA GLN A 103 39.00 19.39 19.90
C GLN A 103 38.18 20.12 18.82
N LEU A 104 37.18 19.48 18.24
CA LEU A 104 36.36 20.05 17.17
C LEU A 104 35.42 21.13 17.74
N ASP A 105 35.11 22.18 16.99
CA ASP A 105 34.12 23.14 17.45
C ASP A 105 32.68 22.60 17.29
N THR A 106 31.67 23.34 17.79
CA THR A 106 30.27 22.87 17.72
C THR A 106 29.77 22.73 16.27
N PHE A 107 30.25 23.53 15.33
CA PHE A 107 29.86 23.43 13.92
C PHE A 107 30.47 22.19 13.28
N ASP A 108 31.75 21.93 13.54
CA ASP A 108 32.47 20.74 13.06
C ASP A 108 31.79 19.45 13.57
N LEU A 109 31.35 19.42 14.82
CA LEU A 109 30.59 18.29 15.37
C LEU A 109 29.26 18.07 14.63
N ILE A 110 28.54 19.16 14.35
CA ILE A 110 27.27 19.09 13.62
C ILE A 110 27.52 18.60 12.19
N ASP A 111 28.55 19.10 11.51
CA ASP A 111 28.93 18.65 10.18
C ASP A 111 29.31 17.16 10.17
N ALA A 112 30.02 16.67 11.20
CA ALA A 112 30.31 15.25 11.33
C ALA A 112 29.04 14.39 11.51
N ILE A 113 28.06 14.86 12.31
CA ILE A 113 26.78 14.17 12.52
C ILE A 113 25.97 14.10 11.22
N ILE A 114 25.94 15.18 10.44
CA ILE A 114 25.12 15.28 9.23
C ILE A 114 25.79 14.60 8.03
N THR A 115 27.12 14.69 7.88
CA THR A 115 27.85 14.12 6.74
C THR A 115 28.25 12.65 6.93
N ARG A 116 28.30 12.19 8.18
CA ARG A 116 28.57 10.79 8.57
C ARG A 116 29.78 10.19 7.84
N PRO A 117 31.00 10.69 8.09
CA PRO A 117 32.19 10.25 7.38
C PRO A 117 32.66 8.87 7.84
N SER A 118 33.11 8.04 6.89
CA SER A 118 33.93 6.86 7.13
C SER A 118 35.31 7.02 6.50
N LEU A 119 36.35 6.79 7.28
CA LEU A 119 37.74 6.91 6.85
C LEU A 119 38.35 5.53 6.74
N THR A 120 38.92 5.19 5.58
CA THR A 120 39.72 3.97 5.44
C THR A 120 41.19 4.30 5.69
N LEU A 121 41.76 3.69 6.74
CA LEU A 121 43.12 3.95 7.21
C LEU A 121 44.06 2.77 6.89
N GLU A 122 45.26 3.11 6.43
CA GLU A 122 46.35 2.19 6.14
C GLU A 122 47.63 2.58 6.87
N LYS A 123 48.49 1.58 7.15
CA LYS A 123 49.82 1.84 7.71
C LYS A 123 50.67 2.59 6.69
N SER A 124 51.35 3.63 7.14
CA SER A 124 52.27 4.42 6.32
C SER A 124 53.65 4.47 6.94
N THR A 125 54.67 4.44 6.09
CA THR A 125 56.09 4.46 6.48
C THR A 125 56.81 5.74 6.08
N ARG A 126 56.11 6.69 5.42
CA ARG A 126 56.75 7.87 4.81
C ARG A 126 56.62 9.14 5.63
N ASN A 127 55.41 9.45 6.11
CA ASN A 127 55.09 10.76 6.70
C ASN A 127 54.57 10.59 8.14
N THR A 128 53.31 10.15 8.25
CA THR A 128 52.63 9.81 9.50
C THR A 128 52.52 8.29 9.65
N PRO A 129 52.30 7.75 10.86
CA PRO A 129 52.19 6.29 11.06
C PRO A 129 51.00 5.65 10.32
N LEU A 130 49.96 6.44 10.04
CA LEU A 130 48.80 6.04 9.25
C LEU A 130 48.56 7.03 8.10
N THR A 131 47.93 6.56 7.03
CA THR A 131 47.42 7.37 5.92
C THR A 131 45.97 7.04 5.66
N SER A 132 45.14 8.03 5.36
CA SER A 132 43.77 7.82 4.88
C SER A 132 43.80 7.56 3.38
N THR A 133 43.31 6.41 2.94
CA THR A 133 43.27 6.05 1.50
C THR A 133 41.93 6.37 0.86
N ALA A 134 40.86 6.42 1.65
CA ALA A 134 39.54 6.82 1.20
C ALA A 134 38.79 7.60 2.29
N TYR A 135 37.96 8.53 1.83
CA TYR A 135 36.94 9.21 2.62
C TYR A 135 35.59 8.92 1.97
N ASN A 136 34.76 8.14 2.66
CA ASN A 136 33.39 7.84 2.25
C ASN A 136 32.43 8.66 3.11
N PHE A 137 31.31 9.09 2.55
CA PHE A 137 30.31 9.86 3.28
C PHE A 137 28.95 9.19 3.13
N SER A 138 28.15 9.18 4.19
CA SER A 138 26.75 8.76 4.17
C SER A 138 25.85 9.92 4.61
N PRO A 139 25.83 11.03 3.84
CA PRO A 139 25.20 12.28 4.25
C PRO A 139 23.68 12.15 4.37
N LEU A 140 23.10 12.92 5.30
CA LEU A 140 21.65 13.04 5.49
C LEU A 140 21.02 13.96 4.42
N THR A 141 21.04 13.51 3.16
CA THR A 141 20.68 14.29 1.97
C THR A 141 19.26 14.87 2.02
N ASN A 142 18.30 14.15 2.61
CA ASN A 142 16.88 14.55 2.61
C ASN A 142 16.44 15.26 3.90
N LEU A 143 17.38 15.63 4.79
CA LEU A 143 17.10 16.27 6.09
C LEU A 143 16.34 17.60 5.98
N VAL A 144 16.36 18.24 4.80
CA VAL A 144 15.54 19.43 4.52
C VAL A 144 14.04 19.17 4.73
N PHE A 145 13.60 17.92 4.58
CA PHE A 145 12.23 17.49 4.87
C PHE A 145 12.13 16.99 6.31
N THR A 146 11.99 17.94 7.23
CA THR A 146 11.86 17.67 8.68
C THR A 146 10.51 17.07 9.08
N ARG A 147 9.59 16.87 8.14
CA ARG A 147 8.26 16.29 8.38
C ARG A 147 8.30 14.79 8.65
N ASP A 148 9.15 14.03 7.95
CA ASP A 148 8.91 12.59 7.76
C ASP A 148 9.38 11.71 8.92
N GLN A 149 10.41 12.16 9.65
CA GLN A 149 11.14 11.35 10.62
C GLN A 149 10.33 11.07 11.90
N GLN A 150 9.17 11.71 12.05
CA GLN A 150 8.30 11.59 13.20
C GLN A 150 6.85 11.95 12.85
N VAL A 151 5.93 11.54 13.72
CA VAL A 151 4.56 12.04 13.76
C VAL A 151 4.33 12.74 15.09
N VAL A 152 3.77 13.96 15.05
CA VAL A 152 3.43 14.74 16.25
C VAL A 152 1.92 14.59 16.50
N THR A 153 1.54 13.72 17.42
CA THR A 153 0.14 13.44 17.76
C THR A 153 -0.36 14.34 18.90
N ALA A 154 -1.63 14.21 19.27
CA ALA A 154 -2.17 14.91 20.43
C ALA A 154 -1.60 14.40 21.76
N LYS A 155 -1.03 13.19 21.79
CA LYS A 155 -0.48 12.54 22.99
C LYS A 155 1.02 12.74 23.14
N GLY A 156 1.74 12.94 22.03
CA GLY A 156 3.20 13.13 22.03
C GLY A 156 3.80 12.81 20.67
N VAL A 157 5.12 12.68 20.61
CA VAL A 157 5.82 12.36 19.35
C VAL A 157 6.00 10.85 19.21
N VAL A 158 5.70 10.33 18.03
CA VAL A 158 6.02 8.96 17.63
C VAL A 158 7.14 9.03 16.60
N LEU A 159 8.27 8.36 16.86
CA LEU A 159 9.37 8.29 15.91
C LEU A 159 9.04 7.32 14.78
N SER A 160 9.36 7.74 13.57
CA SER A 160 9.07 6.99 12.36
C SER A 160 10.00 5.78 12.17
N GLN A 161 9.50 4.81 11.42
CA GLN A 161 10.31 3.76 10.80
C GLN A 161 10.21 3.97 9.29
N LEU A 162 11.10 4.79 8.75
CA LEU A 162 11.04 5.23 7.35
C LEU A 162 11.08 4.06 6.36
N TYR A 163 10.50 4.27 5.18
CA TYR A 163 10.51 3.28 4.11
C TYR A 163 11.92 3.11 3.54
N SER A 164 12.57 4.22 3.19
CA SER A 164 13.95 4.21 2.70
C SER A 164 14.96 3.97 3.82
N LYS A 165 15.80 2.95 3.66
CA LYS A 165 16.91 2.67 4.58
C LYS A 165 17.94 3.81 4.61
N GLN A 166 18.14 4.49 3.48
CA GLN A 166 19.10 5.61 3.36
C GLN A 166 18.73 6.78 4.29
N ARG A 167 17.44 7.01 4.52
CA ARG A 167 16.95 8.09 5.39
C ARG A 167 16.85 7.70 6.86
N ALA A 168 16.97 6.41 7.20
CA ALA A 168 16.78 5.95 8.58
C ALA A 168 17.65 6.69 9.63
N PRO A 169 18.92 7.04 9.36
CA PRO A 169 19.72 7.80 10.32
C PRO A 169 19.19 9.22 10.62
N GLU A 170 18.35 9.80 9.76
CA GLU A 170 17.70 11.09 10.02
C GLU A 170 16.82 11.03 11.27
N VAL A 171 16.19 9.87 11.55
CA VAL A 171 15.33 9.68 12.72
C VAL A 171 16.12 9.83 14.02
N HIS A 172 17.36 9.31 14.08
CA HIS A 172 18.20 9.46 15.27
C HIS A 172 18.59 10.92 15.52
N LEU A 173 18.86 11.67 14.44
CA LEU A 173 19.16 13.09 14.54
C LEU A 173 17.96 13.87 15.08
N ILE A 174 16.76 13.60 14.55
CA ILE A 174 15.55 14.27 15.03
C ILE A 174 15.21 13.85 16.46
N GLN A 175 15.38 12.58 16.82
CA GLN A 175 15.23 12.12 18.20
C GLN A 175 16.11 12.94 19.16
N PHE A 176 17.40 13.07 18.86
CA PHE A 176 18.32 13.87 19.66
C PHE A 176 17.86 15.34 19.79
N CYS A 177 17.35 15.92 18.70
CA CYS A 177 16.79 17.27 18.71
C CYS A 177 15.54 17.38 19.62
N LEU A 178 14.63 16.41 19.56
CA LEU A 178 13.42 16.38 20.39
C LEU A 178 13.77 16.24 21.87
N GLU A 179 14.74 15.40 22.20
CA GLU A 179 15.25 15.22 23.57
C GLU A 179 15.87 16.51 24.11
N LYS A 180 16.68 17.21 23.31
CA LYS A 180 17.22 18.54 23.66
C LYS A 180 16.13 19.58 23.92
N LEU A 181 15.04 19.52 23.17
CA LEU A 181 13.88 20.40 23.36
C LEU A 181 12.98 19.97 24.52
N GLY A 182 13.24 18.82 25.16
CA GLY A 182 12.38 18.27 26.20
C GLY A 182 11.01 17.83 25.70
N ILE A 183 10.87 17.53 24.40
CA ILE A 183 9.60 17.11 23.80
C ILE A 183 9.39 15.62 24.08
N PRO A 184 8.25 15.21 24.68
CA PRO A 184 7.99 13.81 25.00
C PRO A 184 7.89 12.92 23.75
N ILE A 185 8.66 11.83 23.75
CA ILE A 185 8.61 10.76 22.76
C ILE A 185 7.85 9.57 23.36
N LEU A 186 6.78 9.13 22.70
CA LEU A 186 5.96 7.99 23.10
C LEU A 186 6.63 6.65 22.79
N GLY A 187 7.41 6.61 21.71
CA GLY A 187 8.07 5.41 21.21
C GLY A 187 8.43 5.55 19.74
N GLN A 188 8.99 4.47 19.19
CA GLN A 188 9.30 4.34 17.77
C GLN A 188 8.50 3.18 17.17
N ILE A 189 8.07 3.32 15.91
CA ILE A 189 7.42 2.23 15.18
C ILE A 189 8.40 1.06 15.00
N PRO A 190 8.07 -0.16 15.45
CA PRO A 190 8.94 -1.31 15.24
C PRO A 190 8.80 -1.89 13.82
N PRO A 191 9.84 -2.51 13.25
CA PRO A 191 9.71 -3.36 12.07
C PRO A 191 8.68 -4.49 12.30
N PRO A 192 7.91 -4.91 11.26
CA PRO A 192 7.95 -4.44 9.87
C PRO A 192 7.07 -3.19 9.62
N GLY A 193 6.62 -2.49 10.66
CA GLY A 193 5.88 -1.24 10.52
C GLY A 193 6.66 -0.19 9.76
N LYS A 194 5.98 0.55 8.89
CA LYS A 194 6.51 1.70 8.15
C LYS A 194 5.61 2.90 8.37
N LEU A 195 6.20 4.04 8.72
CA LEU A 195 5.49 5.28 9.02
C LEU A 195 6.34 6.44 8.55
N GLU A 196 5.74 7.42 7.90
CA GLU A 196 6.36 8.71 7.58
C GLU A 196 5.39 9.85 7.89
N GLY A 197 5.92 10.95 8.43
CA GLY A 197 5.11 12.06 8.93
C GLY A 197 4.26 12.80 7.89
N GLY A 198 4.62 12.75 6.61
CA GLY A 198 3.78 13.31 5.52
C GLY A 198 2.40 12.64 5.41
N ASP A 199 2.25 11.42 5.92
CA ASP A 199 0.96 10.73 5.94
C ASP A 199 0.05 11.17 7.10
N PHE A 200 0.55 11.91 8.09
CA PHE A 200 -0.24 12.26 9.27
C PHE A 200 -0.65 13.74 9.29
N LEU A 201 -1.97 13.98 9.36
CA LEU A 201 -2.53 15.32 9.48
C LEU A 201 -3.44 15.41 10.72
N PRO A 202 -3.08 16.21 11.75
CA PRO A 202 -3.96 16.47 12.87
C PRO A 202 -5.12 17.38 12.45
N ALA A 203 -6.36 16.98 12.78
CA ALA A 203 -7.60 17.66 12.37
C ALA A 203 -8.42 18.08 13.60
N GLY A 204 -7.74 18.73 14.57
CA GLY A 204 -8.34 19.15 15.83
C GLY A 204 -8.05 18.18 16.98
N LYS A 205 -8.87 18.26 18.05
CA LYS A 205 -8.71 17.42 19.24
C LYS A 205 -9.41 16.05 19.10
N ASP A 206 -10.41 16.00 18.23
CA ASP A 206 -11.30 14.85 18.07
C ASP A 206 -10.86 13.92 16.93
N LEU A 207 -10.35 14.47 15.82
CA LEU A 207 -10.04 13.72 14.60
C LEU A 207 -8.58 13.92 14.18
N CYS A 208 -7.98 12.87 13.64
CA CYS A 208 -6.77 12.96 12.82
C CYS A 208 -6.89 12.08 11.58
N PHE A 209 -6.15 12.44 10.53
CA PHE A 209 -6.02 11.63 9.32
C PHE A 209 -4.64 10.97 9.30
N ILE A 210 -4.60 9.73 8.83
CA ILE A 210 -3.35 9.01 8.55
C ILE A 210 -3.45 8.27 7.20
N GLY A 211 -2.47 8.50 6.33
CA GLY A 211 -2.33 7.81 5.05
C GLY A 211 -1.90 6.35 5.22
N LEU A 212 -2.52 5.45 4.46
CA LEU A 212 -2.06 4.08 4.21
C LEU A 212 -1.69 4.01 2.73
N GLY A 213 -0.40 3.86 2.44
CA GLY A 213 0.16 4.09 1.11
C GLY A 213 1.54 3.49 0.96
N ILE A 214 2.35 4.06 0.06
CA ILE A 214 3.69 3.54 -0.27
C ILE A 214 4.74 3.82 0.82
N ARG A 215 4.49 4.79 1.72
CA ARG A 215 5.41 5.18 2.79
C ARG A 215 4.94 4.73 4.18
N THR A 216 3.63 4.75 4.43
CA THR A 216 3.02 4.25 5.68
C THR A 216 2.19 2.98 5.45
N ASN A 217 2.42 1.94 6.26
CA ASN A 217 1.79 0.63 6.12
C ASN A 217 0.80 0.31 7.26
N SER A 218 -0.05 -0.69 7.06
CA SER A 218 -1.09 -1.06 8.02
C SER A 218 -0.53 -1.54 9.37
N ARG A 219 0.70 -2.08 9.40
CA ARG A 219 1.36 -2.53 10.64
C ARG A 219 1.72 -1.37 11.55
N ALA A 220 2.21 -0.27 11.00
CA ALA A 220 2.46 0.94 11.79
C ALA A 220 1.16 1.52 12.35
N ILE A 221 0.12 1.62 11.52
CA ILE A 221 -1.19 2.14 11.93
C ILE A 221 -1.80 1.26 13.02
N ALA A 222 -1.79 -0.07 12.84
CA ALA A 222 -2.29 -1.02 13.84
C ALA A 222 -1.52 -0.91 15.17
N HIS A 223 -0.20 -0.72 15.11
CA HIS A 223 0.62 -0.50 16.31
C HIS A 223 0.23 0.80 17.03
N MET A 224 0.02 1.90 16.29
CA MET A 224 -0.43 3.16 16.87
C MET A 224 -1.84 3.09 17.47
N LEU A 225 -2.77 2.38 16.82
CA LEU A 225 -4.12 2.14 17.33
C LEU A 225 -4.06 1.32 18.62
N HIS A 226 -3.32 0.20 18.63
CA HIS A 226 -3.19 -0.68 19.79
C HIS A 226 -2.60 0.02 21.01
N ASN A 227 -1.55 0.83 20.83
CA ASN A 227 -0.91 1.59 21.91
C ASN A 227 -1.60 2.93 22.23
N GLN A 228 -2.69 3.26 21.52
CA GLN A 228 -3.41 4.53 21.62
C GLN A 228 -2.49 5.75 21.50
N TRP A 229 -1.60 5.77 20.51
CA TRP A 229 -0.62 6.85 20.36
C TRP A 229 -1.16 8.10 19.66
N PHE A 230 -2.34 8.05 19.03
CA PHE A 230 -2.95 9.20 18.36
C PHE A 230 -3.43 10.29 19.33
N GLY A 231 -4.08 9.88 20.43
CA GLY A 231 -4.62 10.82 21.43
C GLY A 231 -5.89 11.56 21.01
N THR A 232 -6.46 11.25 19.85
CA THR A 232 -7.76 11.76 19.35
C THR A 232 -8.87 10.74 19.60
N GLU A 233 -10.15 11.15 19.60
CA GLU A 233 -11.25 10.18 19.75
C GLU A 233 -11.47 9.37 18.46
N ARG A 234 -11.18 9.97 17.30
CA ARG A 234 -11.36 9.39 15.97
C ARG A 234 -10.06 9.44 15.16
N VAL A 235 -9.85 8.39 14.36
CA VAL A 235 -8.73 8.25 13.43
C VAL A 235 -9.28 7.82 12.07
N ALA A 236 -9.09 8.67 11.07
CA ALA A 236 -9.44 8.39 9.69
C ALA A 236 -8.21 7.85 8.93
N VAL A 237 -8.24 6.56 8.59
CA VAL A 237 -7.20 5.92 7.79
C VAL A 237 -7.54 6.07 6.31
N VAL A 238 -6.82 6.94 5.60
CA VAL A 238 -7.02 7.24 4.18
C VAL A 238 -6.16 6.31 3.34
N LYS A 239 -6.79 5.40 2.59
CA LYS A 239 -6.13 4.29 1.90
C LYS A 239 -5.93 4.60 0.42
N ASP A 240 -4.67 4.62 0.01
CA ASP A 240 -4.27 4.54 -1.40
C ASP A 240 -4.17 3.07 -1.79
N LEU A 241 -5.21 2.51 -2.40
CA LEU A 241 -5.23 1.11 -2.84
C LEU A 241 -5.30 0.96 -4.37
N LEU A 242 -5.52 2.07 -5.08
CA LEU A 242 -5.94 2.08 -6.49
C LEU A 242 -4.93 2.78 -7.42
N ASP A 243 -3.99 3.57 -6.89
CA ASP A 243 -3.11 4.44 -7.70
C ASP A 243 -1.63 4.27 -7.37
N ARG A 244 -1.23 4.36 -6.08
CA ARG A 244 0.14 4.06 -5.59
C ARG A 244 1.30 4.83 -6.28
N LYS A 245 1.03 6.05 -6.78
CA LYS A 245 2.01 6.89 -7.50
C LYS A 245 3.07 7.53 -6.59
N GLN A 246 4.30 7.62 -7.10
CA GLN A 246 5.44 8.24 -6.39
C GLN A 246 5.22 9.73 -6.07
N LEU A 247 4.61 10.50 -6.97
CA LEU A 247 4.32 11.93 -6.75
C LEU A 247 3.22 12.17 -5.71
N ARG A 248 2.48 11.11 -5.34
CA ARG A 248 1.40 11.12 -4.36
C ARG A 248 1.75 10.24 -3.16
N MET A 249 3.04 10.13 -2.85
CA MET A 249 3.58 9.14 -1.90
C MET A 249 3.07 9.28 -0.47
N HIS A 250 2.67 10.50 -0.09
CA HIS A 250 2.13 10.84 1.21
C HIS A 250 0.75 11.49 1.08
N LEU A 251 -0.04 11.41 2.14
CA LEU A 251 -1.36 12.06 2.23
C LEU A 251 -1.27 13.59 2.03
N ASP A 252 -0.25 14.26 2.58
CA ASP A 252 -0.06 15.70 2.44
C ASP A 252 0.32 16.20 1.03
N CYS A 253 0.57 15.28 0.08
CA CYS A 253 0.73 15.59 -1.34
C CYS A 253 -0.62 15.77 -2.05
N VAL A 254 -1.69 15.15 -1.53
CA VAL A 254 -3.01 15.10 -2.20
C VAL A 254 -4.15 15.70 -1.37
N PHE A 255 -3.95 15.89 -0.07
CA PHE A 255 -4.92 16.46 0.86
C PHE A 255 -4.25 17.36 1.90
N ASN A 256 -4.84 18.51 2.20
CA ASN A 256 -4.36 19.37 3.26
C ASN A 256 -5.48 20.26 3.86
N ILE A 257 -5.30 20.70 5.09
CA ILE A 257 -6.31 21.44 5.87
C ILE A 257 -6.04 22.95 5.78
N ALA A 258 -6.93 23.67 5.11
CA ALA A 258 -6.83 25.11 4.90
C ALA A 258 -7.46 25.94 6.02
N GLY A 259 -8.44 25.39 6.74
CA GLY A 259 -9.16 26.06 7.82
C GLY A 259 -9.84 25.08 8.77
N ASP A 260 -10.66 25.61 9.69
CA ASP A 260 -11.36 24.80 10.69
C ASP A 260 -12.37 23.82 10.06
N ASP A 261 -13.00 24.24 8.95
CA ASP A 261 -14.00 23.51 8.17
C ASP A 261 -13.68 23.51 6.67
N VAL A 262 -12.45 23.83 6.27
CA VAL A 262 -12.03 23.89 4.86
C VAL A 262 -10.80 23.02 4.63
N CYS A 263 -10.85 22.19 3.59
CA CYS A 263 -9.71 21.43 3.13
C CYS A 263 -9.50 21.59 1.62
N VAL A 264 -8.28 21.34 1.19
CA VAL A 264 -7.89 21.28 -0.22
C VAL A 264 -7.62 19.83 -0.55
N LEU A 265 -8.21 19.35 -1.65
CA LEU A 265 -8.13 17.96 -2.06
C LEU A 265 -7.89 17.90 -3.56
N MET A 266 -7.03 16.99 -3.99
CA MET A 266 -6.81 16.75 -5.41
C MET A 266 -8.07 16.19 -6.09
N ASP A 267 -8.49 16.78 -7.21
CA ASP A 267 -9.74 16.43 -7.91
C ASP A 267 -9.77 14.99 -8.42
N SER A 268 -8.63 14.51 -8.94
CA SER A 268 -8.48 13.18 -9.50
C SER A 268 -8.66 12.05 -8.47
N ILE A 269 -8.70 12.35 -7.17
CA ILE A 269 -8.93 11.35 -6.11
C ILE A 269 -10.31 11.46 -5.46
N ILE A 270 -11.22 12.24 -6.05
CA ILE A 270 -12.58 12.45 -5.56
C ILE A 270 -13.56 11.64 -6.40
N GLY A 271 -14.42 10.88 -5.71
CA GLY A 271 -15.58 10.22 -6.32
C GLY A 271 -15.28 8.87 -6.98
N ASP A 272 -16.27 7.99 -6.94
CA ASP A 272 -16.19 6.59 -7.37
C ASP A 272 -16.00 6.38 -8.88
N LYS A 273 -16.22 7.42 -9.69
CA LYS A 273 -15.95 7.43 -11.13
C LYS A 273 -14.48 7.60 -11.45
N SER A 274 -13.67 8.13 -10.53
CA SER A 274 -12.22 8.17 -10.70
C SER A 274 -11.65 6.75 -10.58
N SER A 275 -10.53 6.47 -11.25
CA SER A 275 -9.74 5.26 -11.00
C SER A 275 -8.78 5.41 -9.82
N ALA A 276 -8.61 6.63 -9.29
CA ALA A 276 -7.64 6.95 -8.25
C ALA A 276 -8.26 7.42 -6.93
N TYR A 277 -9.58 7.29 -6.74
CA TYR A 277 -10.21 7.73 -5.49
C TYR A 277 -9.65 7.01 -4.26
N ARG A 278 -9.78 7.68 -3.12
CA ARG A 278 -9.30 7.16 -1.83
C ARG A 278 -10.47 6.65 -0.99
N LEU A 279 -10.18 5.64 -0.18
CA LEU A 279 -11.13 5.02 0.73
C LEU A 279 -10.71 5.27 2.18
N VAL A 280 -11.68 5.52 3.05
CA VAL A 280 -11.44 5.78 4.47
C VAL A 280 -11.99 4.64 5.31
N ASP A 281 -11.16 4.15 6.22
CA ASP A 281 -11.63 3.41 7.40
C ASP A 281 -11.55 4.34 8.62
N GLU A 282 -12.67 4.56 9.29
CA GLU A 282 -12.70 5.33 10.54
C GLU A 282 -12.61 4.39 11.74
N TYR A 283 -11.73 4.72 12.68
CA TYR A 283 -11.63 4.08 13.97
C TYR A 283 -12.02 5.07 15.06
N THR A 284 -12.92 4.66 15.96
CA THR A 284 -13.38 5.47 17.09
C THR A 284 -12.98 4.81 18.39
N LEU A 285 -12.50 5.62 19.35
CA LEU A 285 -12.12 5.16 20.68
C LEU A 285 -13.39 4.85 21.50
N VAL A 286 -13.59 3.58 21.82
CA VAL A 286 -14.72 3.07 22.61
C VAL A 286 -14.15 2.26 23.77
N GLU A 287 -14.46 2.65 25.00
CA GLU A 287 -14.00 1.95 26.23
C GLU A 287 -12.47 1.79 26.34
N GLY A 288 -11.71 2.74 25.78
CA GLY A 288 -10.26 2.64 25.75
C GLY A 288 -9.71 1.71 24.66
N GLU A 289 -10.47 1.41 23.61
CA GLU A 289 -9.94 0.71 22.43
C GLU A 289 -10.46 1.36 21.15
N TYR A 290 -9.58 1.54 20.16
CA TYR A 290 -10.03 1.99 18.84
C TYR A 290 -10.73 0.84 18.13
N ARG A 291 -12.01 1.03 17.81
CA ARG A 291 -12.82 0.09 17.04
C ARG A 291 -13.17 0.69 15.69
N LYS A 292 -13.08 -0.10 14.61
CA LYS A 292 -13.46 0.35 13.26
C LYS A 292 -14.97 0.60 13.24
N THR A 293 -15.38 1.86 13.00
CA THR A 293 -16.79 2.30 12.96
C THR A 293 -17.30 2.50 11.54
N GLN A 294 -16.41 2.82 10.60
CA GLN A 294 -16.74 2.94 9.18
C GLN A 294 -15.67 2.23 8.35
N GLU A 295 -16.06 1.62 7.24
CA GLU A 295 -15.15 0.88 6.37
C GLU A 295 -15.38 1.26 4.91
N ASN A 296 -14.29 1.55 4.18
CA ASN A 296 -14.31 1.85 2.74
C ASN A 296 -15.28 2.98 2.34
N VAL A 297 -15.34 4.07 3.12
CA VAL A 297 -16.09 5.27 2.72
C VAL A 297 -15.25 6.08 1.73
N GLU A 298 -15.83 6.58 0.65
CA GLU A 298 -15.11 7.45 -0.30
C GLU A 298 -14.61 8.72 0.41
N PHE A 299 -13.37 9.13 0.15
CA PHE A 299 -12.70 10.15 0.96
C PHE A 299 -13.36 11.53 0.88
N GLY A 300 -13.79 11.97 -0.30
CA GLY A 300 -14.55 13.21 -0.45
C GLY A 300 -15.88 13.18 0.32
N ALA A 301 -16.62 12.07 0.23
CA ALA A 301 -17.85 11.84 0.97
C ALA A 301 -17.61 11.82 2.49
N TYR A 302 -16.52 11.21 2.95
CA TYR A 302 -16.11 11.22 4.35
C TYR A 302 -15.78 12.63 4.84
N LEU A 303 -15.01 13.41 4.08
CA LEU A 303 -14.68 14.79 4.43
C LEU A 303 -15.94 15.66 4.57
N ASN A 304 -16.87 15.55 3.61
CA ASN A 304 -18.15 16.24 3.69
C ASN A 304 -18.97 15.80 4.92
N SER A 305 -18.99 14.50 5.25
CA SER A 305 -19.76 13.98 6.38
C SER A 305 -19.22 14.42 7.75
N VAL A 306 -17.91 14.68 7.85
CA VAL A 306 -17.28 15.22 9.06
C VAL A 306 -17.19 16.76 9.07
N GLY A 307 -17.81 17.44 8.10
CA GLY A 307 -18.03 18.88 8.10
C GLY A 307 -16.99 19.71 7.36
N TYR A 308 -16.13 19.11 6.54
CA TYR A 308 -15.20 19.86 5.69
C TYR A 308 -15.84 20.28 4.36
N HIS A 309 -15.63 21.53 3.98
CA HIS A 309 -15.81 22.05 2.64
C HIS A 309 -14.55 21.79 1.81
N ILE A 310 -14.70 21.06 0.70
CA ILE A 310 -13.61 20.69 -0.19
C ILE A 310 -13.39 21.77 -1.24
N ILE A 311 -12.16 22.28 -1.34
CA ILE A 311 -11.65 23.04 -2.48
C ILE A 311 -10.87 22.05 -3.37
N PRO A 312 -11.43 21.61 -4.51
CA PRO A 312 -10.75 20.69 -5.40
C PRO A 312 -9.60 21.40 -6.14
N VAL A 313 -8.45 20.73 -6.31
CA VAL A 313 -7.35 21.24 -7.14
C VAL A 313 -7.00 20.26 -8.25
N THR A 314 -6.64 20.81 -9.41
CA THR A 314 -6.35 20.01 -10.62
C THR A 314 -5.03 19.26 -10.53
N ASP A 315 -4.84 18.24 -11.38
CA ASP A 315 -3.54 17.57 -11.57
C ASP A 315 -2.39 18.57 -11.82
N ARG A 316 -2.64 19.65 -12.58
CA ARG A 316 -1.61 20.68 -12.86
C ARG A 316 -1.16 21.38 -11.59
N MET A 317 -2.12 21.81 -10.78
CA MET A 317 -1.86 22.49 -9.50
C MET A 317 -1.17 21.53 -8.51
N HIS A 318 -1.59 20.27 -8.48
CA HIS A 318 -0.94 19.22 -7.69
C HIS A 318 0.52 19.00 -8.10
N ASN A 319 0.82 18.91 -9.40
CA ASN A 319 2.18 18.75 -9.92
C ASN A 319 3.10 19.94 -9.58
N ASN A 320 2.52 21.11 -9.31
CA ASN A 320 3.23 22.29 -8.80
C ASN A 320 3.29 22.34 -7.26
N TYR A 321 2.96 21.24 -6.57
CA TYR A 321 2.89 21.12 -5.11
C TYR A 321 1.84 22.03 -4.45
N GLY A 322 0.78 22.41 -5.19
CA GLY A 322 -0.26 23.32 -4.72
C GLY A 322 -0.99 22.87 -3.45
N VAL A 323 -1.08 21.55 -3.20
CA VAL A 323 -1.69 20.99 -1.98
C VAL A 323 -0.75 21.03 -0.78
N ASN A 324 0.57 21.02 -0.99
CA ASN A 324 1.58 20.90 0.06
C ASN A 324 1.91 22.26 0.72
N PHE A 325 0.88 23.06 0.98
CA PHE A 325 0.97 24.37 1.62
C PHE A 325 1.05 24.26 3.16
N ILE A 326 1.42 25.36 3.81
CA ILE A 326 1.41 25.46 5.27
C ILE A 326 0.21 26.30 5.71
N ASN A 327 -0.57 25.75 6.65
CA ASN A 327 -1.56 26.50 7.40
C ASN A 327 -0.96 27.04 8.70
N CYS A 328 -0.85 28.37 8.81
CA CYS A 328 -0.28 29.05 9.98
C CYS A 328 -1.32 29.39 11.06
N GLY A 329 -2.59 29.00 10.86
CA GLY A 329 -3.73 29.43 11.66
C GLY A 329 -4.17 30.86 11.31
N ASN A 330 -5.26 31.32 11.94
CA ASN A 330 -5.89 32.61 11.68
C ASN A 330 -6.17 32.85 10.17
N SER A 331 -6.56 31.79 9.46
CA SER A 331 -6.80 31.79 8.02
C SER A 331 -5.64 32.33 7.19
N ARG A 332 -4.39 32.04 7.59
CA ARG A 332 -3.19 32.40 6.83
C ARG A 332 -2.50 31.17 6.27
N LEU A 333 -2.39 31.11 4.95
CA LEU A 333 -1.72 30.02 4.22
C LEU A 333 -0.42 30.52 3.59
N ILE A 334 0.53 29.61 3.40
CA ILE A 334 1.75 29.83 2.62
C ILE A 334 1.84 28.71 1.58
N THR A 335 1.88 29.05 0.29
CA THR A 335 1.97 28.10 -0.83
C THR A 335 3.08 28.48 -1.81
N THR A 336 3.47 27.56 -2.68
CA THR A 336 4.44 27.77 -3.76
C THR A 336 3.77 28.00 -5.11
N ASP A 337 2.52 27.55 -5.25
CA ASP A 337 1.80 27.59 -6.51
C ASP A 337 0.82 28.78 -6.56
N ALA A 338 1.06 29.70 -7.49
CA ALA A 338 0.29 30.94 -7.58
C ALA A 338 -1.14 30.68 -8.06
N GLU A 339 -1.34 29.67 -8.90
CA GLU A 339 -2.64 29.24 -9.36
C GLU A 339 -3.47 28.67 -8.21
N THR A 340 -2.87 27.84 -7.34
CA THR A 340 -3.52 27.34 -6.13
C THR A 340 -3.86 28.46 -5.15
N ALA A 341 -2.96 29.44 -4.97
CA ALA A 341 -3.27 30.61 -4.16
C ALA A 341 -4.50 31.36 -4.69
N ASP A 342 -4.52 31.68 -5.99
CA ASP A 342 -5.64 32.37 -6.63
C ASP A 342 -6.94 31.56 -6.52
N HIS A 343 -6.88 30.25 -6.78
CA HIS A 343 -8.02 29.35 -6.70
C HIS A 343 -8.63 29.27 -5.29
N ILE A 344 -7.80 29.05 -4.25
CA ILE A 344 -8.26 29.01 -2.86
C ILE A 344 -8.82 30.38 -2.46
N SER A 345 -8.16 31.49 -2.84
CA SER A 345 -8.59 32.84 -2.46
C SER A 345 -9.95 33.26 -3.05
N LYS A 346 -10.32 32.68 -4.19
CA LYS A 346 -11.62 32.91 -4.85
C LYS A 346 -12.71 31.98 -4.35
N SER A 347 -12.37 30.95 -3.57
CA SER A 347 -13.34 30.01 -3.05
C SER A 347 -14.23 30.66 -2.00
N PRO A 348 -15.57 30.50 -2.07
CA PRO A 348 -16.48 31.10 -1.10
C PRO A 348 -16.35 30.51 0.31
N CYS A 349 -15.73 29.33 0.47
CA CYS A 349 -15.52 28.72 1.77
C CYS A 349 -14.23 29.16 2.47
N PHE A 350 -13.30 29.85 1.78
CA PHE A 350 -12.06 30.32 2.41
C PHE A 350 -12.07 31.84 2.59
N ASN A 351 -11.89 32.29 3.84
CA ASN A 351 -11.75 33.70 4.16
C ASN A 351 -10.43 33.93 4.90
N GLY A 352 -9.41 34.37 4.17
CA GLY A 352 -8.05 34.44 4.67
C GLY A 352 -7.05 35.08 3.71
N SER A 353 -5.77 35.07 4.12
CA SER A 353 -4.66 35.56 3.31
C SER A 353 -3.74 34.42 2.90
N ILE A 354 -3.23 34.47 1.67
CA ILE A 354 -2.33 33.44 1.13
C ILE A 354 -1.05 34.12 0.66
N ASP A 355 0.07 33.74 1.27
CA ASP A 355 1.40 34.15 0.82
C ASP A 355 1.90 33.13 -0.21
N ASN A 356 2.33 33.61 -1.38
CA ASN A 356 3.04 32.79 -2.36
C ASN A 356 4.55 33.05 -2.28
N ILE A 357 5.36 32.00 -2.20
CA ILE A 357 6.83 32.11 -2.16
C ILE A 357 7.50 31.19 -3.19
N ASP A 358 8.65 31.64 -3.71
CA ASP A 358 9.50 30.80 -4.55
C ASP A 358 10.20 29.73 -3.69
N PHE A 359 9.97 28.47 -4.07
CA PHE A 359 10.50 27.29 -3.42
C PHE A 359 10.98 26.23 -4.44
N GLN A 360 11.13 26.63 -5.72
CA GLN A 360 11.36 25.71 -6.84
C GLN A 360 12.63 24.85 -6.68
N GLU A 361 13.64 25.35 -5.96
CA GLU A 361 14.87 24.60 -5.77
C GLU A 361 14.65 23.39 -4.85
N ILE A 362 13.77 23.48 -3.85
CA ILE A 362 13.48 22.37 -2.93
C ILE A 362 12.50 21.37 -3.57
N THR A 363 11.58 21.83 -4.42
CA THR A 363 10.62 20.95 -5.12
C THR A 363 11.28 19.92 -6.03
N LYS A 364 12.55 20.12 -6.40
CA LYS A 364 13.39 19.14 -7.10
C LYS A 364 13.71 17.89 -6.26
N LEU A 365 13.38 17.86 -4.97
CA LEU A 365 13.57 16.71 -4.09
C LEU A 365 12.24 15.97 -3.79
N TYR A 366 11.20 16.13 -4.63
CA TYR A 366 9.87 15.53 -4.45
C TYR A 366 9.09 16.02 -3.21
N GLY A 367 9.29 17.26 -2.77
CA GLY A 367 8.57 17.83 -1.63
C GLY A 367 8.55 19.35 -1.60
N ALA A 368 7.65 19.95 -0.83
CA ALA A 368 7.50 21.40 -0.73
C ALA A 368 7.36 21.88 0.72
N LEU A 369 6.58 22.93 0.97
CA LEU A 369 6.58 23.69 2.22
C LEU A 369 6.14 22.83 3.42
N HIS A 370 5.08 22.05 3.28
CA HIS A 370 4.60 21.20 4.37
C HIS A 370 5.62 20.10 4.71
N CYS A 371 6.24 19.49 3.69
CA CYS A 371 7.31 18.50 3.86
C CYS A 371 8.56 19.09 4.56
N SER A 372 8.89 20.36 4.28
CA SER A 372 10.06 21.04 4.86
C SER A 372 9.87 21.56 6.29
N THR A 373 8.69 21.33 6.89
CA THR A 373 8.38 21.84 8.23
C THR A 373 7.84 20.75 9.14
N GLN A 374 8.24 20.79 10.41
CA GLN A 374 7.51 20.13 11.50
C GLN A 374 6.95 21.16 12.46
N VAL A 375 5.66 21.02 12.78
CA VAL A 375 4.96 21.87 13.73
C VAL A 375 4.93 21.22 15.10
N PHE A 376 5.28 22.00 16.13
CA PHE A 376 5.08 21.69 17.54
C PHE A 376 4.21 22.81 18.12
N ARG A 377 3.25 22.45 18.98
CA ARG A 377 2.39 23.42 19.66
C ARG A 377 2.63 23.34 21.15
N GLU A 378 2.96 24.46 21.78
CA GLU A 378 2.87 24.56 23.23
C GLU A 378 1.41 24.29 23.65
N GLY A 379 1.21 23.51 24.71
CA GLY A 379 -0.10 23.20 25.26
C GLY A 379 -0.78 24.44 25.85
N ARG A 380 -1.27 25.35 25.02
CA ARG A 380 -2.22 26.37 25.44
C ARG A 380 -3.60 25.75 25.33
N ASN A 381 -4.29 25.65 26.47
CA ASN A 381 -5.73 25.38 26.57
C ASN A 381 -6.53 26.42 25.77
N ARG A 382 -6.56 26.30 24.45
CA ARG A 382 -7.59 26.95 23.62
C ARG A 382 -8.73 25.95 23.49
N THR A 383 -9.86 26.33 24.08
CA THR A 383 -11.17 25.81 23.72
C THR A 383 -11.46 26.29 22.30
N MET A 384 -11.10 25.48 21.30
CA MET A 384 -11.68 25.62 19.96
C MET A 384 -13.18 25.33 20.08
N PRO A 385 -14.03 25.97 19.28
CA PRO A 385 -15.43 25.55 19.15
C PRO A 385 -15.45 24.06 18.81
N LYS A 386 -16.25 23.28 19.53
CA LYS A 386 -16.56 21.93 19.08
C LYS A 386 -17.17 22.06 17.68
N PRO A 387 -16.68 21.34 16.65
CA PRO A 387 -17.44 21.22 15.42
C PRO A 387 -18.86 20.74 15.78
N PRO A 388 -19.90 21.17 15.06
CA PRO A 388 -21.25 20.71 15.32
C PRO A 388 -21.23 19.19 15.35
N ARG A 389 -21.75 18.60 16.44
CA ARG A 389 -22.00 17.16 16.49
C ARG A 389 -22.74 16.82 15.22
N ALA A 390 -22.15 15.99 14.37
CA ALA A 390 -22.93 15.26 13.38
C ALA A 390 -24.11 14.67 14.15
N SER A 391 -25.33 14.97 13.71
CA SER A 391 -26.54 14.32 14.19
C SER A 391 -26.25 12.82 14.25
N ASP A 392 -26.56 12.19 15.39
CA ASP A 392 -26.30 10.78 15.69
C ASP A 392 -26.13 9.97 14.41
N PRO A 393 -24.91 9.46 14.11
CA PRO A 393 -24.79 8.49 13.05
C PRO A 393 -25.69 7.34 13.50
N LEU A 394 -26.82 7.18 12.79
CA LEU A 394 -27.66 6.01 12.87
C LEU A 394 -26.71 4.83 12.95
N MET A 395 -26.67 4.18 14.11
CA MET A 395 -25.95 2.94 14.26
C MET A 395 -26.59 1.96 13.28
N LEU A 396 -26.00 1.84 12.09
CA LEU A 396 -25.92 0.54 11.44
C LEU A 396 -24.92 -0.28 12.27
N ALA A 397 -25.35 -0.61 13.49
CA ALA A 397 -25.02 -1.89 14.03
C ALA A 397 -25.53 -2.86 12.96
N THR A 398 -24.61 -3.51 12.27
CA THR A 398 -24.85 -4.85 11.75
C THR A 398 -25.25 -5.70 12.95
N GLN A 399 -26.52 -5.60 13.31
CA GLN A 399 -27.21 -6.58 14.11
C GLN A 399 -27.08 -7.86 13.29
N LEU A 400 -26.15 -8.72 13.70
CA LEU A 400 -26.33 -10.15 13.57
C LEU A 400 -27.62 -10.47 14.34
N SER A 401 -28.76 -10.24 13.69
CA SER A 401 -30.02 -10.80 14.14
C SER A 401 -29.82 -12.31 14.08
N SER A 402 -29.86 -12.94 15.25
CA SER A 402 -30.11 -14.37 15.37
C SER A 402 -31.46 -14.66 14.73
N SER A 403 -31.45 -14.88 13.42
CA SER A 403 -32.63 -15.29 12.67
C SER A 403 -32.97 -16.73 13.08
N PRO A 404 -34.24 -17.06 13.33
CA PRO A 404 -34.64 -18.41 13.68
C PRO A 404 -34.30 -19.34 12.52
N ALA A 405 -33.69 -20.50 12.82
CA ALA A 405 -33.32 -21.60 11.92
C ALA A 405 -33.73 -21.37 10.44
N ALA A 406 -32.94 -20.57 9.73
CA ALA A 406 -33.23 -20.22 8.35
C ALA A 406 -33.01 -21.47 7.49
N THR A 407 -34.04 -21.85 6.73
CA THR A 407 -33.87 -22.78 5.61
C THR A 407 -32.73 -22.28 4.74
N LEU A 408 -31.75 -23.14 4.49
CA LEU A 408 -30.57 -22.80 3.67
C LEU A 408 -31.02 -22.22 2.32
N PRO A 409 -30.40 -21.13 1.84
CA PRO A 409 -30.74 -20.54 0.57
C PRO A 409 -30.54 -21.56 -0.57
N PRO A 410 -31.35 -21.48 -1.64
CA PRO A 410 -31.22 -22.40 -2.77
C PRO A 410 -29.82 -22.32 -3.38
N VAL A 411 -29.29 -23.46 -3.83
CA VAL A 411 -28.02 -23.53 -4.56
C VAL A 411 -28.11 -22.63 -5.80
N ARG A 412 -27.20 -21.66 -5.91
CA ARG A 412 -27.06 -20.81 -7.09
C ARG A 412 -25.74 -21.09 -7.79
N GLN A 413 -25.72 -20.89 -9.10
CA GLN A 413 -24.49 -20.97 -9.88
C GLN A 413 -23.58 -19.77 -9.65
N THR A 414 -24.17 -18.59 -9.42
CA THR A 414 -23.46 -17.30 -9.35
C THR A 414 -23.98 -16.47 -8.18
N THR A 415 -23.18 -15.49 -7.76
CA THR A 415 -23.46 -14.62 -6.62
C THR A 415 -23.37 -13.14 -6.99
N ASN A 416 -23.95 -12.27 -6.16
CA ASN A 416 -23.78 -10.82 -6.21
C ASN A 416 -22.81 -10.27 -5.17
N TRP A 417 -22.09 -11.14 -4.44
CA TRP A 417 -21.03 -10.76 -3.52
C TRP A 417 -19.69 -11.37 -3.93
N CYS A 418 -18.66 -10.54 -3.94
CA CYS A 418 -17.29 -11.02 -4.14
C CYS A 418 -16.31 -10.42 -3.14
N LEU A 419 -15.22 -11.14 -2.95
CA LEU A 419 -14.02 -10.69 -2.28
C LEU A 419 -12.94 -10.45 -3.34
N VAL A 420 -12.25 -9.32 -3.24
CA VAL A 420 -11.12 -8.96 -4.10
C VAL A 420 -9.95 -8.46 -3.27
N VAL A 421 -8.73 -8.59 -3.78
CA VAL A 421 -7.50 -8.17 -3.09
C VAL A 421 -6.71 -7.18 -3.95
N ALA A 422 -6.57 -5.95 -3.46
CA ALA A 422 -5.78 -4.92 -4.14
C ALA A 422 -4.28 -5.28 -4.19
N PRO A 423 -3.62 -5.08 -5.35
CA PRO A 423 -2.20 -5.39 -5.58
C PRO A 423 -1.25 -4.32 -5.02
N THR A 424 -1.42 -3.91 -3.76
CA THR A 424 -0.59 -2.85 -3.14
C THR A 424 0.85 -3.25 -2.84
N TYR A 425 1.17 -4.52 -3.06
CA TYR A 425 2.48 -5.10 -3.32
C TYR A 425 2.27 -6.04 -4.51
N PHE A 426 3.11 -6.04 -5.54
CA PHE A 426 2.88 -6.91 -6.70
C PHE A 426 4.17 -7.12 -7.48
N ALA A 427 4.47 -8.37 -7.77
CA ALA A 427 5.61 -8.77 -8.58
C ALA A 427 5.38 -10.16 -9.16
N GLN A 428 6.20 -10.53 -10.14
CA GLN A 428 6.24 -11.92 -10.59
C GLN A 428 6.71 -12.81 -9.44
N ASN A 429 5.93 -13.83 -9.11
CA ASN A 429 6.27 -14.77 -8.05
C ASN A 429 7.28 -15.82 -8.59
N PRO A 430 8.51 -15.88 -8.05
CA PRO A 430 9.55 -16.79 -8.54
C PRO A 430 9.22 -18.28 -8.37
N GLU A 431 8.40 -18.63 -7.37
CA GLU A 431 8.03 -20.03 -7.11
C GLU A 431 7.05 -20.53 -8.17
N THR A 432 5.99 -19.75 -8.44
CA THR A 432 4.94 -20.10 -9.39
C THR A 432 5.33 -19.90 -10.85
N PHE A 433 6.34 -19.06 -11.12
CA PHE A 433 6.82 -18.83 -12.49
C PHE A 433 7.35 -20.12 -13.14
N GLN A 434 7.76 -21.10 -12.33
CA GLN A 434 8.31 -22.37 -12.81
C GLN A 434 7.26 -23.27 -13.49
N ASP A 435 5.98 -23.15 -13.12
CA ASP A 435 4.91 -24.02 -13.62
C ASP A 435 3.69 -23.26 -14.20
N ASN A 436 3.70 -21.92 -14.20
CA ASN A 436 2.68 -21.10 -14.83
C ASN A 436 3.17 -20.52 -16.18
N ALA A 437 2.86 -21.23 -17.27
CA ALA A 437 3.22 -20.83 -18.63
C ALA A 437 2.57 -19.52 -19.13
N PHE A 438 1.56 -19.00 -18.42
CA PHE A 438 0.88 -17.75 -18.78
C PHE A 438 1.61 -16.50 -18.24
N MET A 439 2.60 -16.67 -17.37
CA MET A 439 3.46 -15.57 -16.91
C MET A 439 4.49 -15.18 -17.97
N GLN A 440 4.59 -13.90 -18.29
CA GLN A 440 5.48 -13.37 -19.34
C GLN A 440 6.72 -12.71 -18.75
N THR A 441 7.91 -13.26 -19.06
CA THR A 441 9.21 -12.75 -18.57
C THR A 441 9.50 -11.31 -19.00
N LYS A 442 9.14 -10.94 -20.24
CA LYS A 442 9.49 -9.61 -20.80
C LYS A 442 8.76 -8.45 -20.13
N ALA A 443 7.52 -8.68 -19.68
CA ALA A 443 6.72 -7.66 -19.00
C ALA A 443 7.33 -7.27 -17.65
N ALA A 444 7.82 -8.25 -16.89
CA ALA A 444 8.43 -8.01 -15.57
C ALA A 444 9.88 -7.48 -15.64
N GLN A 445 10.62 -7.71 -16.74
CA GLN A 445 12.03 -7.33 -16.87
C GLN A 445 12.27 -5.90 -17.36
N THR A 446 11.28 -5.25 -17.97
CA THR A 446 11.44 -3.93 -18.59
C THR A 446 10.98 -2.76 -17.71
N MET A 447 10.35 -3.06 -16.58
CA MET A 447 9.76 -2.09 -15.66
C MET A 447 10.40 -2.20 -14.27
N THR A 448 10.44 -1.09 -13.55
CA THR A 448 10.77 -1.07 -12.12
C THR A 448 9.65 -1.74 -11.30
N SER A 449 9.96 -2.20 -10.09
CA SER A 449 8.94 -2.78 -9.21
C SER A 449 7.82 -1.81 -8.86
N LEU A 450 8.09 -0.51 -8.82
CA LEU A 450 7.07 0.50 -8.54
C LEU A 450 6.11 0.67 -9.71
N GLU A 451 6.62 0.71 -10.95
CA GLU A 451 5.78 0.80 -12.15
C GLU A 451 4.88 -0.44 -12.30
N ILE A 452 5.36 -1.64 -11.95
CA ILE A 452 4.55 -2.87 -11.94
C ILE A 452 3.39 -2.74 -10.95
N VAL A 453 3.65 -2.24 -9.73
CA VAL A 453 2.62 -2.03 -8.71
C VAL A 453 1.62 -0.97 -9.15
N GLU A 454 2.06 0.16 -9.71
CA GLU A 454 1.20 1.25 -10.19
C GLU A 454 0.26 0.76 -11.29
N GLN A 455 0.78 0.07 -12.30
CA GLN A 455 -0.04 -0.47 -13.38
C GLN A 455 -0.99 -1.55 -12.88
N ALA A 456 -0.55 -2.44 -11.98
CA ALA A 456 -1.43 -3.44 -11.38
C ALA A 456 -2.54 -2.81 -10.55
N CYS A 457 -2.25 -1.76 -9.77
CA CYS A 457 -3.27 -1.02 -9.03
C CYS A 457 -4.27 -0.34 -9.98
N THR A 458 -3.81 0.20 -11.11
CA THR A 458 -4.68 0.80 -12.14
C THR A 458 -5.60 -0.24 -12.78
N ALA A 459 -5.07 -1.40 -13.17
CA ALA A 459 -5.86 -2.51 -13.71
C ALA A 459 -6.87 -3.05 -12.68
N PHE A 460 -6.45 -3.18 -11.42
CA PHE A 460 -7.33 -3.55 -10.33
C PHE A 460 -8.42 -2.50 -10.09
N ALA A 461 -8.11 -1.21 -10.18
CA ALA A 461 -9.08 -0.13 -10.04
C ALA A 461 -10.16 -0.19 -11.12
N ALA A 462 -9.79 -0.55 -12.35
CA ALA A 462 -10.74 -0.79 -13.43
C ALA A 462 -11.70 -1.95 -13.09
N LEU A 463 -11.18 -3.08 -12.61
CA LEU A 463 -12.00 -4.20 -12.14
C LEU A 463 -12.90 -3.81 -10.96
N TYR A 464 -12.35 -3.16 -9.93
CA TYR A 464 -13.09 -2.75 -8.75
C TYR A 464 -14.22 -1.77 -9.07
N SER A 465 -13.96 -0.78 -9.93
CA SER A 465 -14.96 0.17 -10.41
C SER A 465 -16.01 -0.52 -11.27
N ALA A 466 -15.63 -1.44 -12.17
CA ALA A 466 -16.57 -2.20 -12.98
C ALA A 466 -17.53 -3.05 -12.12
N LEU A 467 -17.02 -3.73 -11.09
CA LEU A 467 -17.85 -4.50 -10.15
C LEU A 467 -18.87 -3.59 -9.44
N LYS A 468 -18.39 -2.49 -8.83
CA LYS A 468 -19.21 -1.55 -8.06
C LYS A 468 -20.26 -0.84 -8.92
N SER A 469 -19.86 -0.32 -10.08
CA SER A 469 -20.75 0.43 -10.99
C SER A 469 -21.81 -0.44 -11.65
N ASN A 470 -21.58 -1.75 -11.76
CA ASN A 470 -22.59 -2.70 -12.23
C ASN A 470 -23.41 -3.33 -11.09
N GLY A 471 -23.30 -2.84 -9.85
CA GLY A 471 -24.15 -3.26 -8.74
C GLY A 471 -23.76 -4.60 -8.10
N VAL A 472 -22.49 -5.02 -8.23
CA VAL A 472 -21.93 -6.16 -7.50
C VAL A 472 -21.42 -5.66 -6.13
N ASN A 473 -21.71 -6.41 -5.08
CA ASN A 473 -21.22 -6.11 -3.74
C ASN A 473 -19.79 -6.63 -3.57
N VAL A 474 -18.90 -5.77 -3.06
CA VAL A 474 -17.47 -6.09 -3.03
C VAL A 474 -16.90 -5.93 -1.62
N LYS A 475 -16.32 -7.01 -1.09
CA LYS A 475 -15.44 -6.97 0.07
C LYS A 475 -14.00 -6.77 -0.39
N LEU A 476 -13.43 -5.62 -0.06
CA LEU A 476 -12.07 -5.24 -0.45
C LEU A 476 -11.05 -5.59 0.65
N PHE A 477 -10.02 -6.33 0.28
CA PHE A 477 -8.78 -6.44 1.04
C PHE A 477 -7.61 -5.89 0.21
N HIS A 478 -6.44 -5.76 0.81
CA HIS A 478 -5.21 -5.37 0.14
C HIS A 478 -4.07 -6.16 0.77
N HIS A 479 -2.89 -6.23 0.16
CA HIS A 479 -1.73 -6.90 0.73
C HIS A 479 -0.46 -6.06 0.58
N GLU A 480 0.49 -6.29 1.49
CA GLU A 480 1.65 -5.41 1.68
C GLU A 480 2.94 -6.23 1.71
N ALA A 481 4.08 -5.59 1.45
CA ALA A 481 5.37 -6.26 1.27
C ALA A 481 5.78 -7.22 2.40
N TYR A 482 5.44 -6.94 3.66
CA TYR A 482 5.79 -7.83 4.78
C TYR A 482 5.04 -9.17 4.77
N HIS A 483 3.98 -9.33 3.96
CA HIS A 483 3.32 -10.62 3.80
C HIS A 483 4.18 -11.58 2.96
N ASP A 484 5.06 -11.04 2.10
CA ASP A 484 5.92 -11.83 1.21
C ASP A 484 5.10 -12.78 0.32
N THR A 485 4.08 -12.21 -0.34
CA THR A 485 3.13 -12.89 -1.23
C THR A 485 2.92 -12.07 -2.52
N PRO A 486 3.88 -12.08 -3.46
CA PRO A 486 3.96 -11.10 -4.56
C PRO A 486 2.84 -11.16 -5.60
N ASP A 487 2.08 -12.25 -5.65
CA ASP A 487 0.94 -12.48 -6.56
C ASP A 487 -0.38 -12.75 -5.82
N ALA A 488 -0.53 -12.23 -4.59
CA ALA A 488 -1.70 -12.44 -3.73
C ALA A 488 -2.94 -11.64 -4.13
N VAL A 489 -3.28 -11.69 -5.41
CA VAL A 489 -4.43 -11.03 -6.03
C VAL A 489 -5.53 -12.03 -6.41
N PHE A 490 -5.28 -13.34 -6.24
CA PHE A 490 -6.16 -14.43 -6.66
C PHE A 490 -6.76 -15.19 -5.45
N PRO A 491 -7.73 -14.58 -4.74
CA PRO A 491 -8.32 -15.19 -3.53
C PRO A 491 -9.04 -16.52 -3.80
N ASN A 492 -9.52 -16.72 -5.03
CA ASN A 492 -10.31 -17.87 -5.45
C ASN A 492 -9.54 -19.20 -5.40
N ASN A 493 -8.20 -19.13 -5.29
CA ASN A 493 -7.31 -20.28 -5.28
C ASN A 493 -7.22 -20.94 -3.92
N TRP A 494 -7.34 -20.19 -2.82
CA TRP A 494 -7.16 -20.74 -1.48
C TRP A 494 -8.47 -20.90 -0.69
N PHE A 495 -9.58 -20.31 -1.14
CA PHE A 495 -10.90 -20.60 -0.58
C PHE A 495 -12.03 -20.66 -1.61
N SER A 496 -13.15 -21.26 -1.19
CA SER A 496 -14.45 -21.13 -1.85
C SER A 496 -15.57 -21.13 -0.82
N THR A 497 -16.74 -20.66 -1.23
CA THR A 497 -17.93 -20.58 -0.37
C THR A 497 -19.11 -21.29 -1.05
N HIS A 498 -20.01 -21.87 -0.25
CA HIS A 498 -21.13 -22.69 -0.73
C HIS A 498 -22.40 -22.43 0.09
N SER A 499 -23.45 -21.96 -0.59
CA SER A 499 -24.70 -21.50 0.04
C SER A 499 -25.54 -22.61 0.66
N ASP A 500 -25.47 -23.82 0.11
CA ASP A 500 -26.29 -24.97 0.51
C ASP A 500 -25.91 -25.60 1.83
N SER A 501 -24.74 -25.24 2.34
CA SER A 501 -24.17 -25.78 3.58
C SER A 501 -23.59 -24.68 4.46
N SER A 502 -23.72 -23.40 4.05
CA SER A 502 -23.03 -22.26 4.65
C SER A 502 -21.54 -22.59 4.92
N SER A 503 -20.89 -23.16 3.90
CA SER A 503 -19.54 -23.70 4.02
C SER A 503 -18.49 -22.74 3.48
N LEU A 504 -17.46 -22.50 4.28
CA LEU A 504 -16.16 -22.00 3.86
C LEU A 504 -15.24 -23.20 3.65
N VAL A 505 -14.65 -23.35 2.47
CA VAL A 505 -13.63 -24.36 2.20
C VAL A 505 -12.27 -23.69 2.13
N LEU A 506 -11.27 -24.23 2.83
CA LEU A 506 -9.88 -23.79 2.75
C LEU A 506 -9.07 -24.86 2.01
N TYR A 507 -8.27 -24.42 1.05
CA TYR A 507 -7.61 -25.30 0.09
C TYR A 507 -6.10 -25.41 0.29
N PRO A 508 -5.51 -26.61 0.07
CA PRO A 508 -4.08 -26.80 0.07
C PRO A 508 -3.45 -26.20 -1.18
N MET A 509 -2.48 -25.31 -0.97
CA MET A 509 -1.73 -24.61 -2.02
C MET A 509 -0.34 -25.22 -2.17
N LYS A 510 0.14 -25.38 -3.42
CA LYS A 510 1.43 -26.06 -3.69
C LYS A 510 2.62 -25.31 -3.10
N TYR A 511 2.61 -23.98 -3.21
CA TYR A 511 3.78 -23.14 -2.91
C TYR A 511 3.64 -22.40 -1.57
N PRO A 512 4.70 -22.34 -0.73
CA PRO A 512 4.65 -21.64 0.56
C PRO A 512 4.26 -20.16 0.47
N SER A 513 4.68 -19.44 -0.57
CA SER A 513 4.24 -18.05 -0.79
C SER A 513 2.72 -17.95 -0.95
N ARG A 514 2.12 -18.88 -1.68
CA ARG A 514 0.68 -18.98 -1.92
C ARG A 514 -0.09 -19.40 -0.66
N GLN A 515 0.50 -20.25 0.18
CA GLN A 515 -0.06 -20.66 1.47
C GLN A 515 -0.21 -19.48 2.43
N ARG A 516 0.77 -18.55 2.44
CA ARG A 516 0.75 -17.32 3.25
C ARG A 516 -0.32 -16.30 2.83
N GLU A 517 -0.94 -16.45 1.66
CA GLU A 517 -2.06 -15.60 1.22
C GLU A 517 -3.29 -15.73 2.13
N ARG A 518 -3.41 -16.86 2.83
CA ARG A 518 -4.38 -17.09 3.89
C ARG A 518 -4.01 -16.24 5.11
N ARG A 519 -4.52 -15.01 5.13
CA ARG A 519 -4.17 -14.00 6.15
C ARG A 519 -5.20 -13.92 7.26
N GLY A 520 -4.74 -13.68 8.48
CA GLY A 520 -5.58 -13.69 9.68
C GLY A 520 -6.80 -12.76 9.60
N SER A 521 -6.67 -11.57 9.02
CA SER A 521 -7.79 -10.63 8.83
C SER A 521 -8.86 -11.16 7.86
N MET A 522 -8.44 -11.81 6.77
CA MET A 522 -9.35 -12.44 5.81
C MET A 522 -10.02 -13.67 6.41
N MET A 523 -9.25 -14.53 7.10
CA MET A 523 -9.82 -15.69 7.80
C MET A 523 -10.81 -15.28 8.88
N HIS A 524 -10.50 -14.26 9.67
CA HIS A 524 -11.41 -13.78 10.70
C HIS A 524 -12.74 -13.30 10.09
N PHE A 525 -12.68 -12.53 9.00
CA PHE A 525 -13.87 -12.13 8.26
C PHE A 525 -14.66 -13.34 7.74
N LEU A 526 -14.01 -14.23 6.97
CA LEU A 526 -14.67 -15.38 6.34
C LEU A 526 -15.26 -16.35 7.38
N LYS A 527 -14.50 -16.74 8.40
CA LYS A 527 -14.98 -17.62 9.49
C LYS A 527 -16.11 -16.98 10.30
N GLY A 528 -16.22 -15.64 10.30
CA GLY A 528 -17.35 -14.94 10.90
C GLY A 528 -18.63 -14.97 10.06
N GLN A 529 -18.56 -15.29 8.75
CA GLN A 529 -19.71 -15.34 7.86
C GLN A 529 -20.29 -16.75 7.66
N TYR A 530 -19.47 -17.80 7.82
CA TYR A 530 -19.84 -19.18 7.48
C TYR A 530 -19.82 -20.08 8.71
N SER A 531 -20.87 -20.87 8.92
CA SER A 531 -21.00 -21.75 10.08
C SER A 531 -20.23 -23.06 9.95
N ASN A 532 -19.99 -23.52 8.72
CA ASN A 532 -19.25 -24.75 8.46
C ASN A 532 -17.90 -24.41 7.83
N VAL A 533 -16.80 -24.87 8.42
CA VAL A 533 -15.46 -24.68 7.86
C VAL A 533 -14.90 -26.04 7.49
N VAL A 534 -14.74 -26.28 6.19
CA VAL A 534 -14.08 -27.48 5.65
C VAL A 534 -12.63 -27.11 5.39
N ASP A 535 -11.76 -27.47 6.33
CA ASP A 535 -10.32 -27.24 6.20
C ASP A 535 -9.64 -28.42 5.51
N MET A 536 -8.99 -28.15 4.38
CA MET A 536 -8.20 -29.14 3.62
C MET A 536 -6.71 -28.76 3.56
N THR A 537 -6.26 -27.75 4.31
CA THR A 537 -4.86 -27.32 4.25
C THR A 537 -3.90 -28.35 4.86
N SER A 538 -4.39 -29.36 5.58
CA SER A 538 -3.55 -30.45 6.12
C SER A 538 -2.81 -31.24 5.05
N HIS A 539 -3.25 -31.19 3.79
CA HIS A 539 -2.54 -31.81 2.65
C HIS A 539 -1.26 -31.05 2.23
N GLU A 540 -0.98 -29.89 2.84
CA GLU A 540 0.25 -29.13 2.62
C GLU A 540 1.45 -29.71 3.37
N ASP A 541 1.21 -30.31 4.53
CA ASP A 541 2.22 -30.74 5.51
C ASP A 541 2.45 -32.27 5.55
N ASP A 542 2.16 -32.98 4.45
CA ASP A 542 2.35 -34.44 4.37
C ASP A 542 3.86 -34.77 4.32
N GLU A 543 4.49 -34.95 5.49
CA GLU A 543 5.92 -35.26 5.66
C GLU A 543 6.34 -36.54 4.91
N ASP A 544 5.41 -37.46 4.64
CA ASP A 544 5.66 -38.71 3.91
C ASP A 544 5.54 -38.54 2.38
N ALA A 545 5.04 -37.40 1.89
CA ALA A 545 4.89 -37.12 0.47
C ALA A 545 6.10 -36.36 -0.09
N ALA A 546 6.69 -36.88 -1.18
CA ALA A 546 7.75 -36.20 -1.91
C ALA A 546 7.30 -34.88 -2.59
N VAL A 547 5.98 -34.67 -2.72
CA VAL A 547 5.35 -33.51 -3.38
C VAL A 547 4.06 -33.15 -2.64
N THR A 548 3.83 -31.86 -2.39
CA THR A 548 2.58 -31.33 -1.82
C THR A 548 1.36 -31.73 -2.67
N LYS A 549 0.35 -32.33 -2.04
CA LYS A 549 -0.93 -32.66 -2.70
C LYS A 549 -1.84 -31.44 -2.73
N ALA A 550 -1.65 -30.60 -3.74
CA ALA A 550 -2.38 -29.35 -3.87
C ALA A 550 -3.76 -29.53 -4.54
N LEU A 551 -4.70 -28.67 -4.17
CA LEU A 551 -5.96 -28.47 -4.88
C LEU A 551 -6.29 -26.99 -4.75
N GLU A 552 -5.77 -26.17 -5.66
CA GLU A 552 -5.85 -24.69 -5.59
C GLU A 552 -7.24 -24.15 -5.94
N GLY A 553 -8.22 -24.54 -5.13
CA GLY A 553 -9.56 -24.01 -5.08
C GLY A 553 -10.25 -23.98 -6.42
N THR A 554 -11.00 -22.90 -6.66
CA THR A 554 -11.71 -22.73 -7.93
C THR A 554 -10.78 -22.33 -9.09
N GLY A 555 -9.47 -22.20 -8.85
CA GLY A 555 -8.47 -22.16 -9.92
C GLY A 555 -8.29 -23.53 -10.55
N ALA A 556 -7.96 -24.49 -9.70
CA ALA A 556 -7.79 -25.90 -10.04
C ALA A 556 -9.08 -26.56 -10.56
N MET A 557 -10.26 -26.16 -10.07
CA MET A 557 -11.54 -26.75 -10.48
C MET A 557 -12.57 -25.71 -10.94
N VAL A 558 -13.46 -26.10 -11.86
CA VAL A 558 -14.60 -25.29 -12.32
C VAL A 558 -15.89 -25.99 -11.95
N LEU A 559 -16.74 -25.30 -11.20
CA LEU A 559 -17.91 -25.88 -10.56
C LEU A 559 -19.18 -25.57 -11.35
N ASP A 560 -19.94 -26.61 -11.69
CA ASP A 560 -21.38 -26.47 -11.85
C ASP A 560 -22.04 -26.72 -10.49
N ARG A 561 -22.31 -25.62 -9.79
CA ARG A 561 -22.80 -25.65 -8.42
C ARG A 561 -24.21 -26.22 -8.35
N VAL A 562 -25.06 -25.88 -9.33
CA VAL A 562 -26.47 -26.30 -9.39
C VAL A 562 -26.59 -27.80 -9.64
N ASN A 563 -25.81 -28.33 -10.58
CA ASN A 563 -25.83 -29.77 -10.90
C ASN A 563 -24.87 -30.60 -10.02
N LYS A 564 -24.12 -29.94 -9.12
CA LYS A 564 -23.11 -30.56 -8.26
C LYS A 564 -22.07 -31.37 -9.05
N VAL A 565 -21.50 -30.76 -10.09
CA VAL A 565 -20.42 -31.36 -10.90
C VAL A 565 -19.17 -30.49 -10.82
N ALA A 566 -18.02 -31.10 -10.53
CA ALA A 566 -16.72 -30.44 -10.47
C ALA A 566 -15.84 -30.90 -11.64
N PHE A 567 -15.54 -29.99 -12.55
CA PHE A 567 -14.63 -30.24 -13.68
C PHE A 567 -13.20 -29.88 -13.28
N CYS A 568 -12.27 -30.80 -13.49
CA CYS A 568 -10.88 -30.61 -13.07
C CYS A 568 -9.90 -31.24 -14.06
N ALA A 569 -9.09 -30.41 -14.72
CA ALA A 569 -7.86 -30.84 -15.36
C ALA A 569 -6.86 -31.23 -14.26
N LEU A 570 -6.29 -32.43 -14.32
CA LEU A 570 -5.26 -32.86 -13.37
C LEU A 570 -3.94 -32.13 -13.68
N SER A 571 -3.28 -31.64 -12.64
CA SER A 571 -2.04 -30.88 -12.77
C SER A 571 -1.22 -30.96 -11.48
N GLN A 572 -0.03 -30.36 -11.46
CA GLN A 572 0.76 -30.21 -10.23
C GLN A 572 0.05 -29.40 -9.14
N ARG A 573 -1.05 -28.70 -9.48
CA ARG A 573 -1.84 -27.86 -8.58
C ARG A 573 -3.25 -28.41 -8.31
N ALA A 574 -3.53 -29.61 -8.80
CA ALA A 574 -4.83 -30.26 -8.74
C ALA A 574 -4.67 -31.79 -8.61
N ASP A 575 -4.48 -32.26 -7.39
CA ASP A 575 -4.35 -33.67 -7.05
C ASP A 575 -5.70 -34.38 -7.07
N SER A 576 -5.76 -35.53 -7.74
CA SER A 576 -6.98 -36.32 -7.90
C SER A 576 -7.55 -36.85 -6.58
N SER A 577 -6.70 -37.25 -5.63
CA SER A 577 -7.15 -37.82 -4.36
C SER A 577 -7.77 -36.75 -3.45
N VAL A 578 -7.17 -35.56 -3.44
CA VAL A 578 -7.71 -34.40 -2.69
C VAL A 578 -9.01 -33.92 -3.32
N LEU A 579 -9.14 -33.93 -4.65
CA LEU A 579 -10.40 -33.63 -5.35
C LEU A 579 -11.50 -34.63 -5.02
N GLU A 580 -11.20 -35.93 -5.00
CA GLU A 580 -12.17 -36.97 -4.65
C GLU A 580 -12.68 -36.80 -3.21
N GLU A 581 -11.78 -36.51 -2.27
CA GLU A 581 -12.15 -36.17 -0.89
C GLU A 581 -13.05 -34.94 -0.84
N TRP A 582 -12.68 -33.86 -1.54
CA TRP A 582 -13.48 -32.64 -1.62
C TRP A 582 -14.89 -32.91 -2.16
N CYS A 583 -14.98 -33.70 -3.24
CA CYS A 583 -16.24 -34.10 -3.88
C CYS A 583 -17.13 -34.89 -2.91
N ASN A 584 -16.55 -35.85 -2.19
CA ASN A 584 -17.26 -36.66 -1.20
C ASN A 584 -17.79 -35.80 -0.04
N ARG A 585 -17.00 -34.82 0.44
CA ARG A 585 -17.38 -33.94 1.55
C ARG A 585 -18.51 -32.96 1.17
N LEU A 586 -18.53 -32.47 -0.06
CA LEU A 586 -19.50 -31.44 -0.51
C LEU A 586 -20.60 -31.95 -1.46
N GLY A 587 -20.62 -33.26 -1.72
CA GLY A 587 -21.64 -33.90 -2.56
C GLY A 587 -21.52 -33.58 -4.05
N TYR A 588 -20.31 -33.33 -4.55
CA TYR A 588 -20.06 -33.11 -5.97
C TYR A 588 -19.65 -34.41 -6.69
N LYS A 589 -19.99 -34.52 -7.96
CA LYS A 589 -19.46 -35.54 -8.88
C LYS A 589 -18.18 -35.01 -9.54
N PRO A 590 -17.03 -35.70 -9.41
CA PRO A 590 -15.82 -35.30 -10.12
C PRO A 590 -15.90 -35.67 -11.61
N VAL A 591 -15.44 -34.75 -12.45
CA VAL A 591 -15.14 -34.97 -13.87
C VAL A 591 -13.69 -34.56 -14.09
N THR A 592 -12.79 -35.49 -13.82
CA THR A 592 -11.35 -35.32 -14.05
C THR A 592 -11.00 -35.53 -15.52
N PHE A 593 -9.96 -34.87 -16.02
CA PHE A 593 -9.44 -35.09 -17.38
C PHE A 593 -7.98 -34.63 -17.51
N GLU A 594 -7.33 -35.05 -18.58
CA GLU A 594 -5.97 -34.63 -18.94
C GLU A 594 -5.96 -33.60 -20.09
N THR A 595 -4.91 -32.78 -20.12
CA THR A 595 -4.69 -31.76 -21.16
C THR A 595 -3.46 -32.11 -22.00
N LYS A 596 -3.45 -31.68 -23.27
CA LYS A 596 -2.35 -31.96 -24.22
C LYS A 596 -1.05 -31.29 -23.78
N GLU A 597 -1.15 -30.07 -23.28
CA GLU A 597 -0.06 -29.33 -22.65
C GLU A 597 -0.32 -29.17 -21.15
N ALA A 598 0.72 -28.88 -20.38
CA ALA A 598 0.60 -28.69 -18.94
C ALA A 598 -0.19 -27.41 -18.62
N ILE A 599 -1.48 -27.55 -18.32
CA ILE A 599 -2.33 -26.46 -17.85
C ILE A 599 -2.42 -26.54 -16.33
N TYR A 600 -1.91 -25.53 -15.65
CA TYR A 600 -1.82 -25.55 -14.18
C TYR A 600 -3.20 -25.46 -13.52
N HIS A 601 -4.14 -24.70 -14.08
CA HIS A 601 -5.49 -24.48 -13.55
C HIS A 601 -6.58 -24.67 -14.61
N THR A 602 -7.63 -25.42 -14.28
CA THR A 602 -8.77 -25.68 -15.18
C THR A 602 -9.47 -24.39 -15.61
N ASN A 603 -9.51 -23.38 -14.75
CA ASN A 603 -10.22 -22.13 -15.03
C ASN A 603 -9.56 -21.26 -16.13
N VAL A 604 -8.36 -21.62 -16.59
CA VAL A 604 -7.71 -20.96 -17.73
C VAL A 604 -8.22 -21.50 -19.06
N MET A 605 -8.81 -22.70 -19.05
CA MET A 605 -9.34 -23.36 -20.25
C MET A 605 -10.85 -23.61 -20.21
N MET A 606 -11.50 -23.36 -19.08
CA MET A 606 -12.94 -23.56 -18.90
C MET A 606 -13.57 -22.54 -17.94
N SER A 607 -14.77 -22.05 -18.28
CA SER A 607 -15.66 -21.32 -17.36
C SER A 607 -17.08 -21.83 -17.49
N ILE A 608 -17.82 -21.86 -16.37
CA ILE A 608 -19.22 -22.33 -16.30
C ILE A 608 -20.07 -21.23 -15.66
N GLY A 609 -21.01 -20.70 -16.43
CA GLY A 609 -22.07 -19.79 -15.97
C GLY A 609 -23.38 -20.52 -15.71
N THR A 610 -24.47 -19.76 -15.51
CA THR A 610 -25.79 -20.33 -15.18
C THR A 610 -26.27 -21.29 -16.27
N SER A 611 -26.19 -20.91 -17.55
CA SER A 611 -26.73 -21.66 -18.68
C SER A 611 -25.75 -21.90 -19.83
N MET A 612 -24.50 -21.47 -19.68
CA MET A 612 -23.46 -21.62 -20.69
C MET A 612 -22.13 -22.03 -20.08
N ALA A 613 -21.24 -22.59 -20.91
CA ALA A 613 -19.86 -22.86 -20.56
C ALA A 613 -18.95 -22.43 -21.72
N VAL A 614 -17.87 -21.72 -21.40
CA VAL A 614 -16.80 -21.40 -22.34
C VAL A 614 -15.70 -22.44 -22.14
N VAL A 615 -15.26 -23.11 -23.21
CA VAL A 615 -14.25 -24.18 -23.10
C VAL A 615 -13.35 -24.24 -24.32
N CYS A 616 -12.04 -24.30 -24.08
CA CYS A 616 -11.07 -24.70 -25.08
C CYS A 616 -11.06 -26.24 -25.17
N ALA A 617 -11.91 -26.81 -26.01
CA ALA A 617 -12.03 -28.27 -26.10
C ALA A 617 -10.77 -28.91 -26.71
N ASP A 618 -10.02 -28.16 -27.53
CA ASP A 618 -8.85 -28.65 -28.24
C ASP A 618 -7.65 -28.87 -27.31
N SER A 619 -7.59 -28.19 -26.16
CA SER A 619 -6.55 -28.42 -25.14
C SER A 619 -6.74 -29.73 -24.36
N ILE A 620 -7.93 -30.33 -24.40
CA ILE A 620 -8.23 -31.62 -23.74
C ILE A 620 -7.70 -32.78 -24.61
N VAL A 621 -7.12 -33.81 -23.99
CA VAL A 621 -6.72 -35.03 -24.71
C VAL A 621 -7.92 -35.73 -25.35
N ASP A 622 -7.71 -36.39 -26.49
CA ASP A 622 -8.81 -36.95 -27.29
C ASP A 622 -9.65 -37.99 -26.54
N GLY A 623 -9.03 -38.74 -25.61
CA GLY A 623 -9.71 -39.75 -24.78
C GLY A 623 -10.77 -39.17 -23.83
N ASP A 624 -10.62 -37.91 -23.41
CA ASP A 624 -11.48 -37.27 -22.42
C ASP A 624 -12.45 -36.25 -23.02
N ARG A 625 -12.12 -35.68 -24.18
CA ARG A 625 -12.87 -34.55 -24.77
C ARG A 625 -14.36 -34.83 -24.92
N ALA A 626 -14.75 -35.98 -25.47
CA ALA A 626 -16.16 -36.33 -25.67
C ALA A 626 -16.93 -36.47 -24.36
N ARG A 627 -16.28 -37.01 -23.32
CA ARG A 627 -16.85 -37.18 -21.98
C ARG A 627 -17.09 -35.84 -21.32
N VAL A 628 -16.09 -34.94 -21.32
CA VAL A 628 -16.21 -33.60 -20.72
C VAL A 628 -17.33 -32.79 -21.39
N LEU A 629 -17.33 -32.73 -22.73
CA LEU A 629 -18.39 -32.01 -23.47
C LEU A 629 -19.76 -32.64 -23.29
N GLY A 630 -19.82 -33.97 -23.17
CA GLY A 630 -21.05 -34.70 -22.88
C GLY A 630 -21.62 -34.35 -21.51
N GLU A 631 -20.79 -34.29 -20.46
CA GLU A 631 -21.22 -33.91 -19.12
C GLU A 631 -21.68 -32.44 -19.04
N LEU A 632 -21.00 -31.50 -19.72
CA LEU A 632 -21.46 -30.10 -19.81
C LEU A 632 -22.86 -29.99 -20.44
N LYS A 633 -23.12 -30.76 -21.50
CA LYS A 633 -24.46 -30.82 -22.14
C LYS A 633 -25.50 -31.44 -21.22
N LYS A 634 -25.16 -32.50 -20.47
CA LYS A 634 -26.06 -33.11 -19.47
C LYS A 634 -26.42 -32.12 -18.36
N CYS A 635 -25.50 -31.24 -18.01
CA CYS A 635 -25.71 -30.14 -17.08
C CYS A 635 -26.52 -28.97 -17.67
N GLY A 636 -27.00 -29.10 -18.92
CA GLY A 636 -27.81 -28.08 -19.59
C GLY A 636 -27.03 -26.87 -20.08
N LYS A 637 -25.71 -26.97 -20.21
CA LYS A 637 -24.86 -25.85 -20.63
C LYS A 637 -24.79 -25.75 -22.16
N MET A 638 -25.05 -24.55 -22.68
CA MET A 638 -24.67 -24.19 -24.05
C MET A 638 -23.15 -24.01 -24.11
N ILE A 639 -22.50 -24.71 -25.03
CA ILE A 639 -21.03 -24.73 -25.12
C ILE A 639 -20.55 -23.68 -26.13
N ILE A 640 -19.86 -22.66 -25.62
CA ILE A 640 -19.04 -21.72 -26.39
C ILE A 640 -17.64 -22.32 -26.52
N LYS A 641 -17.29 -22.74 -27.74
CA LYS A 641 -15.94 -23.26 -28.01
C LYS A 641 -14.97 -22.09 -28.13
N ALA A 642 -13.86 -22.13 -27.41
CA ALA A 642 -12.73 -21.24 -27.56
C ALA A 642 -11.59 -21.95 -28.31
N SER A 643 -10.84 -21.21 -29.14
CA SER A 643 -9.58 -21.71 -29.71
C SER A 643 -8.43 -21.67 -28.68
N GLU A 644 -7.29 -22.26 -28.99
CA GLU A 644 -6.09 -22.17 -28.14
C GLU A 644 -5.55 -20.73 -28.07
N GLU A 645 -5.66 -19.95 -29.16
CA GLU A 645 -5.32 -18.52 -29.15
C GLU A 645 -6.25 -17.71 -28.26
N GLN A 646 -7.56 -18.00 -28.29
CA GLN A 646 -8.52 -17.36 -27.40
C GLN A 646 -8.31 -17.78 -25.93
N MET A 647 -7.88 -19.02 -25.68
CA MET A 647 -7.46 -19.48 -24.36
C MET A 647 -6.23 -18.72 -23.86
N ALA A 648 -5.22 -18.52 -24.72
CA ALA A 648 -4.04 -17.69 -24.41
C ALA A 648 -4.39 -16.22 -24.14
N ALA A 649 -5.45 -15.71 -24.79
CA ALA A 649 -6.07 -14.41 -24.53
C ALA A 649 -7.04 -14.40 -23.32
N PHE A 650 -7.02 -15.43 -22.47
CA PHE A 650 -7.84 -15.58 -21.26
C PHE A 650 -9.36 -15.62 -21.48
N LEU A 651 -9.86 -15.94 -22.68
CA LEU A 651 -11.31 -16.01 -22.94
C LEU A 651 -12.05 -16.99 -22.02
N CYS A 652 -11.40 -18.11 -21.69
CA CYS A 652 -11.99 -19.10 -20.79
C CYS A 652 -11.88 -18.71 -19.30
N ASN A 653 -11.12 -17.67 -18.95
CA ASN A 653 -10.99 -17.14 -17.58
C ASN A 653 -12.00 -16.01 -17.31
N CYS A 654 -13.19 -16.09 -17.92
CA CYS A 654 -14.32 -15.20 -17.64
C CYS A 654 -15.16 -15.72 -16.46
N ILE A 655 -15.92 -14.84 -15.81
CA ILE A 655 -16.81 -15.19 -14.69
C ILE A 655 -18.17 -14.53 -14.82
N GLU A 656 -19.23 -15.33 -14.67
CA GLU A 656 -20.59 -14.82 -14.56
C GLU A 656 -20.87 -14.44 -13.10
N LEU A 657 -21.20 -13.18 -12.86
CA LEU A 657 -21.69 -12.68 -11.58
C LEU A 657 -23.12 -12.17 -11.74
N ARG A 658 -23.80 -11.92 -10.62
CA ARG A 658 -25.09 -11.22 -10.61
C ARG A 658 -24.94 -9.86 -9.97
N ASN A 659 -25.80 -8.92 -10.33
CA ASN A 659 -25.93 -7.68 -9.58
C ASN A 659 -27.11 -7.71 -8.61
N ASN A 660 -27.31 -6.60 -7.89
CA ASN A 660 -28.43 -6.44 -6.96
C ASN A 660 -29.82 -6.47 -7.62
N ASP A 661 -29.88 -6.30 -8.94
CA ASP A 661 -31.10 -6.41 -9.76
C ASP A 661 -31.27 -7.82 -10.39
N ASP A 662 -30.46 -8.79 -9.94
CA ASP A 662 -30.41 -10.19 -10.43
C ASP A 662 -30.03 -10.36 -11.91
N GLN A 663 -29.48 -9.31 -12.54
CA GLN A 663 -28.94 -9.38 -13.90
C GLN A 663 -27.63 -10.16 -13.91
N LYS A 664 -27.43 -11.01 -14.91
CA LYS A 664 -26.23 -11.81 -15.14
C LYS A 664 -25.21 -11.00 -15.94
N LEU A 665 -24.02 -10.85 -15.37
CA LEU A 665 -22.92 -10.08 -15.92
C LEU A 665 -21.73 -10.99 -16.16
N LEU A 666 -21.23 -11.05 -17.39
CA LEU A 666 -20.03 -11.82 -17.71
C LEU A 666 -18.80 -10.90 -17.69
N PHE A 667 -18.01 -10.99 -16.63
CA PHE A 667 -16.74 -10.27 -16.50
C PHE A 667 -15.63 -11.03 -17.21
N MET A 668 -14.82 -10.31 -17.99
CA MET A 668 -13.63 -10.82 -18.69
C MET A 668 -12.64 -9.69 -18.95
N SER A 669 -11.39 -10.02 -19.29
CA SER A 669 -10.43 -8.99 -19.68
C SER A 669 -10.78 -8.37 -21.03
N GLU A 670 -10.28 -7.15 -21.29
CA GLU A 670 -10.40 -6.53 -22.62
C GLU A 670 -9.76 -7.40 -23.71
N GLU A 671 -8.64 -8.06 -23.41
CA GLU A 671 -7.97 -8.99 -24.33
C GLU A 671 -8.87 -10.18 -24.69
N ALA A 672 -9.51 -10.80 -23.68
CA ALA A 672 -10.50 -11.86 -23.88
C ALA A 672 -11.69 -11.37 -24.72
N ASN A 673 -12.23 -10.20 -24.41
CA ASN A 673 -13.37 -9.62 -25.14
C ASN A 673 -13.01 -9.33 -26.60
N ASN A 674 -11.84 -8.77 -26.87
CA ASN A 674 -11.37 -8.46 -28.21
C ASN A 674 -11.09 -9.72 -29.05
N SER A 675 -10.84 -10.86 -28.40
CA SER A 675 -10.68 -12.15 -29.07
C SER A 675 -12.00 -12.80 -29.53
N LEU A 676 -13.15 -12.32 -29.03
CA LEU A 676 -14.46 -12.90 -29.35
C LEU A 676 -14.82 -12.70 -30.82
N THR A 677 -15.34 -13.77 -31.44
CA THR A 677 -16.02 -13.67 -32.74
C THR A 677 -17.44 -13.13 -32.55
N GLU A 678 -17.99 -12.51 -33.60
CA GLU A 678 -19.39 -12.02 -33.61
C GLU A 678 -20.38 -13.13 -33.24
N ASN A 679 -20.15 -14.36 -33.72
CA ASN A 679 -21.00 -15.51 -33.42
C ASN A 679 -20.93 -15.92 -31.94
N GLN A 680 -19.74 -15.93 -31.34
CA GLN A 680 -19.60 -16.22 -29.91
C GLN A 680 -20.27 -15.14 -29.07
N MET A 681 -20.06 -13.85 -29.41
CA MET A 681 -20.69 -12.73 -28.72
C MET A 681 -22.23 -12.80 -28.79
N TYR A 682 -22.78 -13.09 -29.97
CA TYR A 682 -24.22 -13.31 -30.16
C TYR A 682 -24.75 -14.39 -29.23
N HIS A 683 -24.10 -15.56 -29.19
CA HIS A 683 -24.54 -16.67 -28.35
C HIS A 683 -24.37 -16.40 -26.85
N ILE A 684 -23.29 -15.73 -26.43
CA ILE A 684 -23.09 -15.34 -25.02
C ILE A 684 -24.24 -14.43 -24.56
N LEU A 685 -24.60 -13.42 -25.34
CA LEU A 685 -25.66 -12.46 -25.00
C LEU A 685 -27.08 -13.06 -24.98
N GLN A 686 -27.27 -14.31 -25.41
CA GLN A 686 -28.52 -15.04 -25.18
C GLN A 686 -28.64 -15.60 -23.75
N HIS A 687 -27.54 -15.65 -23.01
CA HIS A 687 -27.46 -16.28 -21.70
C HIS A 687 -27.09 -15.33 -20.56
N VAL A 688 -26.49 -14.18 -20.88
CA VAL A 688 -26.16 -13.11 -19.93
C VAL A 688 -26.75 -11.79 -20.39
N ASP A 689 -27.03 -10.90 -19.45
CA ASP A 689 -27.60 -9.58 -19.72
C ASP A 689 -26.54 -8.59 -20.24
N LYS A 690 -25.27 -8.79 -19.85
CA LYS A 690 -24.17 -7.89 -20.24
C LYS A 690 -22.81 -8.58 -20.18
N ILE A 691 -21.96 -8.28 -21.16
CA ILE A 691 -20.52 -8.56 -21.11
C ILE A 691 -19.83 -7.32 -20.54
N VAL A 692 -18.97 -7.50 -19.55
CA VAL A 692 -18.23 -6.42 -18.87
C VAL A 692 -16.74 -6.64 -19.08
N PRO A 693 -16.15 -6.07 -20.15
CA PRO A 693 -14.71 -6.09 -20.35
C PRO A 693 -14.02 -5.16 -19.34
N VAL A 694 -12.84 -5.56 -18.85
CA VAL A 694 -12.01 -4.75 -17.95
C VAL A 694 -10.54 -4.82 -18.36
N GLU A 695 -9.84 -3.69 -18.32
CA GLU A 695 -8.39 -3.70 -18.54
C GLU A 695 -7.69 -4.42 -17.38
N PHE A 696 -7.02 -5.53 -17.70
CA PHE A 696 -6.43 -6.44 -16.70
C PHE A 696 -5.05 -6.99 -17.12
N SER A 697 -4.51 -6.48 -18.23
CA SER A 697 -3.43 -7.13 -18.98
C SER A 697 -2.12 -7.24 -18.20
N ILE A 698 -1.77 -6.24 -17.39
CA ILE A 698 -0.53 -6.28 -16.59
C ILE A 698 -0.56 -7.38 -15.51
N ILE A 699 -1.72 -7.62 -14.88
CA ILE A 699 -1.87 -8.66 -13.87
C ILE A 699 -1.80 -10.04 -14.53
N GLU A 700 -2.45 -10.20 -15.68
CA GLU A 700 -2.37 -11.42 -16.51
C GLU A 700 -0.92 -11.72 -16.92
N LYS A 701 -0.18 -10.73 -17.42
CA LYS A 701 1.20 -10.90 -17.88
C LYS A 701 2.17 -11.20 -16.74
N VAL A 702 2.03 -10.55 -15.59
CA VAL A 702 2.99 -10.70 -14.48
C VAL A 702 2.70 -11.91 -13.60
N ALA A 703 1.42 -12.20 -13.32
CA ALA A 703 1.00 -13.24 -12.40
C ALA A 703 0.25 -14.42 -13.05
N GLY A 704 0.01 -14.37 -14.37
CA GLY A 704 -0.48 -15.50 -15.16
C GLY A 704 -1.92 -15.95 -14.87
N GLY A 705 -2.71 -15.14 -14.14
CA GLY A 705 -4.12 -15.39 -13.84
C GLY A 705 -5.00 -14.24 -14.35
N GLY A 706 -6.22 -14.57 -14.79
CA GLY A 706 -7.15 -13.61 -15.38
C GLY A 706 -8.20 -13.07 -14.41
N VAL A 707 -9.20 -12.37 -14.96
CA VAL A 707 -10.26 -11.68 -14.20
C VAL A 707 -11.02 -12.62 -13.27
N ARG A 708 -11.34 -13.85 -13.69
CA ARG A 708 -12.03 -14.82 -12.83
C ARG A 708 -11.18 -15.17 -11.60
N CYS A 709 -9.86 -15.30 -11.74
CA CYS A 709 -8.99 -15.62 -10.61
C CYS A 709 -9.01 -14.50 -9.55
N ALA A 710 -9.14 -13.24 -9.97
CA ALA A 710 -9.13 -12.10 -9.06
C ALA A 710 -10.40 -11.99 -8.18
N ILE A 711 -11.42 -12.80 -8.45
CA ILE A 711 -12.74 -12.74 -7.82
C ILE A 711 -12.97 -13.98 -6.96
N GLY A 712 -13.01 -13.79 -5.64
CA GLY A 712 -13.47 -14.81 -4.69
C GLY A 712 -14.97 -14.68 -4.48
N GLU A 713 -15.76 -15.62 -5.01
CA GLU A 713 -17.22 -15.62 -4.86
C GLU A 713 -17.63 -15.85 -3.39
N LEU A 714 -18.58 -15.05 -2.88
CA LEU A 714 -19.19 -15.19 -1.55
C LEU A 714 -20.67 -15.55 -1.72
N PHE A 715 -21.06 -16.77 -1.34
CA PHE A 715 -22.39 -17.35 -1.56
C PHE A 715 -23.30 -17.33 -0.33
#